data_AF-A0A927CD16-F1
#
_entry.id   AF-A0A927CD16-F1
#
_cell.length_a   1.000
_cell.length_b   1.000
_cell.length_c   1.000
_cell.angle_alpha   90.00
_cell.angle_beta   90.00
_cell.angle_gamma   90.00
#
_symmetry.space_group_name_H-M   'P 1'
#
loop_
_entity.id
_entity.type
_entity.pdbx_description
1 polymer ?
#
loop_
_entity_poly.entity_id
_entity_poly.type
_entity_poly.pdbx_seq_one_letter_code
_entity_poly.pdbx_strand_id
1 'polypeptide(L)'
;MLERYGHGGDLTTAESLYGLPADGFLDFSSNMNPFGPPGAVGKLLAERWRELARYPDPAVRELRRTLAEKYGIPEASILVGNGAAELIDLTVRALKPGSVGLARPSFSEYEEAVRKIGGGIVDIPLSPDNGFALSETALRQAAASADMLLLGHPNNPTGKMADPAMLHRLVQDRIPLVLDEAFVDFAPDEQAVSLIRLASATKGLYVLRSMTKFYAIPGIRLGFMVAHPEEIQAMKELQVPWSVNTMAQWIGQAVLAEREYAERTRRWLADERPRLVQGLQSLGLHVFPSDVNFLLVSIPESLGVDVKTLQSRMGQLGVLIRDASLFPGLNDSYFRVAVRLREDNETLITCLAQALRINGEPAAHKALPAETEPSGTPKSGDSAPLAPTIMFQGTSSDAGKSILTTALCRILLQDGWQVAPFKSQNMSLNSYVTPDGKEIGRAQGMQADACRIAATTDMNPILLKPKKDMVSQVVVHGKPLRDYDARAYREKYLGEAQEIVKEALVRMRRRYDVVVIEGAGSPAEVNLKDRDIVNMRLAGWADAPVLLIADIDRGGVFASLVGTLDILTPEERDRVKGFVINKFRGDVSLLKPGLDWLERRTGKPVLGVIPYLPDLGLEDEDSASLDAKRPSGPKREGQVDVAVLRLPRLSNFTDFDPLFEEPDVHIRYVSGVSDWGEPDAVIIPGSKNTVDDLKYLRESGLEACIRRHVQEGGRLIGICAGYQMLGRRLLDPERIESDTGELPGIGLFPSETTFTPDKRTERVSGSANWPGAGSGALPVEGYEIHMGRTVFVEDVRRPFSIRIHDAPELAASYHEDGAMSEDGKVWGTYVHGILHNDELRRTWINEIRADQDWPPLEGQLRFHSKREAAFDRLADHVRSHLDMARIYAMIEGSDEGSGNE
;
A
#
# COMPACT_ATOMS: atom_id res chain seq x y z
N MET A 1 -7.57 -10.57 -13.47
CA MET A 1 -6.89 -11.87 -13.57
C MET A 1 -5.94 -12.00 -12.39
N LEU A 2 -5.90 -13.16 -11.74
CA LEU A 2 -5.10 -13.40 -10.52
C LEU A 2 -3.60 -13.40 -10.84
N GLU A 3 -3.17 -14.06 -11.91
CA GLU A 3 -1.75 -14.16 -12.27
C GLU A 3 -1.29 -13.07 -13.24
N ARG A 4 -1.45 -11.80 -12.84
CA ARG A 4 -1.02 -10.62 -13.63
C ARG A 4 0.48 -10.63 -13.96
N TYR A 5 1.28 -11.27 -13.11
CA TYR A 5 2.73 -11.39 -13.25
C TYR A 5 3.19 -12.80 -13.68
N GLY A 6 2.28 -13.63 -14.21
CA GLY A 6 2.60 -14.93 -14.81
C GLY A 6 2.90 -16.09 -13.83
N HIS A 7 2.90 -15.84 -12.51
CA HIS A 7 3.20 -16.83 -11.47
C HIS A 7 2.07 -16.94 -10.45
N GLY A 8 1.96 -18.09 -9.79
CA GLY A 8 1.03 -18.29 -8.65
C GLY A 8 1.64 -17.81 -7.33
N GLY A 9 0.82 -17.72 -6.28
CA GLY A 9 1.21 -17.26 -4.95
C GLY A 9 1.14 -15.74 -4.75
N ASP A 10 0.43 -15.04 -5.63
CA ASP A 10 0.22 -13.59 -5.54
C ASP A 10 -0.97 -13.26 -4.63
N LEU A 11 -0.75 -13.41 -3.32
CA LEU A 11 -1.75 -13.13 -2.29
C LEU A 11 -2.15 -11.65 -2.27
N THR A 12 -1.25 -10.75 -2.68
CA THR A 12 -1.52 -9.31 -2.78
C THR A 12 -2.50 -9.01 -3.91
N THR A 13 -2.33 -9.63 -5.08
CA THR A 13 -3.30 -9.55 -6.17
C THR A 13 -4.60 -10.25 -5.79
N ALA A 14 -4.56 -11.37 -5.06
CA ALA A 14 -5.76 -12.02 -4.55
C ALA A 14 -6.55 -11.10 -3.59
N GLU A 15 -5.88 -10.44 -2.66
CA GLU A 15 -6.48 -9.46 -1.73
C GLU A 15 -7.09 -8.28 -2.48
N SER A 16 -6.37 -7.73 -3.46
CA SER A 16 -6.86 -6.67 -4.36
C SER A 16 -8.09 -7.10 -5.18
N LEU A 17 -8.14 -8.35 -5.63
CA LEU A 17 -9.20 -8.87 -6.50
C LEU A 17 -10.47 -9.29 -5.77
N TYR A 18 -10.33 -9.95 -4.62
CA TYR A 18 -11.46 -10.58 -3.92
C TYR A 18 -11.80 -9.93 -2.57
N GLY A 19 -11.01 -8.95 -2.10
CA GLY A 19 -11.34 -8.16 -0.91
C GLY A 19 -11.17 -8.89 0.43
N LEU A 20 -10.57 -10.08 0.43
CA LEU A 20 -10.14 -10.79 1.64
C LEU A 20 -8.68 -10.41 1.95
N PRO A 21 -8.27 -10.31 3.22
CA PRO A 21 -6.87 -10.05 3.55
C PRO A 21 -5.97 -11.17 3.02
N ALA A 22 -4.71 -10.87 2.67
CA ALA A 22 -3.79 -11.83 2.07
C ALA A 22 -3.59 -13.12 2.88
N ASP A 23 -3.67 -13.07 4.21
CA ASP A 23 -3.59 -14.22 5.13
C ASP A 23 -4.90 -15.01 5.24
N GLY A 24 -6.00 -14.47 4.73
CA GLY A 24 -7.31 -15.12 4.65
C GLY A 24 -7.46 -16.11 3.48
N PHE A 25 -6.49 -16.18 2.57
CA PHE A 25 -6.54 -17.10 1.43
C PHE A 25 -5.81 -18.42 1.70
N LEU A 26 -6.48 -19.51 1.33
CA LEU A 26 -5.86 -20.81 1.21
C LEU A 26 -5.22 -20.96 -0.18
N ASP A 27 -3.91 -20.77 -0.26
CA ASP A 27 -3.18 -20.76 -1.53
C ASP A 27 -2.77 -22.17 -2.01
N PHE A 28 -3.42 -22.64 -3.07
CA PHE A 28 -3.05 -23.82 -3.85
C PHE A 28 -2.34 -23.46 -5.18
N SER A 29 -2.19 -22.18 -5.48
CA SER A 29 -1.58 -21.72 -6.73
C SER A 29 -0.05 -21.78 -6.68
N SER A 30 0.56 -21.78 -5.49
CA SER A 30 2.00 -21.93 -5.26
C SER A 30 2.37 -23.31 -4.70
N ASN A 31 3.42 -23.93 -5.26
CA ASN A 31 3.78 -25.33 -4.99
C ASN A 31 4.80 -25.44 -3.83
N MET A 32 4.40 -25.05 -2.63
CA MET A 32 5.25 -25.09 -1.43
C MET A 32 5.02 -26.35 -0.60
N ASN A 33 6.02 -26.76 0.20
CA ASN A 33 5.81 -27.77 1.23
C ASN A 33 4.89 -27.19 2.32
N PRO A 34 3.77 -27.84 2.67
CA PRO A 34 2.77 -27.26 3.55
C PRO A 34 3.17 -27.26 5.03
N PHE A 35 4.28 -27.90 5.41
CA PHE A 35 4.77 -27.88 6.81
C PHE A 35 5.40 -26.55 7.22
N GLY A 36 5.59 -25.62 6.30
CA GLY A 36 6.34 -24.40 6.55
C GLY A 36 7.85 -24.66 6.74
N PRO A 37 8.65 -23.62 7.03
CA PRO A 37 10.09 -23.75 7.22
C PRO A 37 10.45 -24.75 8.34
N PRO A 38 11.52 -25.56 8.19
CA PRO A 38 12.03 -26.39 9.27
C PRO A 38 12.36 -25.56 10.53
N GLY A 39 12.18 -26.15 11.72
CA GLY A 39 12.38 -25.43 12.99
C GLY A 39 13.80 -24.87 13.18
N ALA A 40 14.82 -25.47 12.55
CA ALA A 40 16.18 -24.94 12.53
C ALA A 40 16.29 -23.54 11.90
N VAL A 41 15.39 -23.17 10.97
CA VAL A 41 15.37 -21.85 10.34
C VAL A 41 15.06 -20.76 11.38
N GLY A 42 14.03 -20.96 12.21
CA GLY A 42 13.65 -20.01 13.25
C GLY A 42 14.73 -19.81 14.31
N LYS A 43 15.35 -20.93 14.77
CA LYS A 43 16.48 -20.89 15.71
C LYS A 43 17.66 -20.09 15.16
N LEU A 44 18.02 -20.36 13.91
CA LEU A 44 19.14 -19.69 13.25
C LEU A 44 18.93 -18.18 13.13
N LEU A 45 17.71 -17.75 12.77
CA LEU A 45 17.39 -16.33 12.65
C LEU A 45 17.40 -15.62 14.01
N ALA A 46 16.88 -16.25 15.06
CA ALA A 46 16.90 -15.69 16.42
C ALA A 46 18.33 -15.48 16.95
N GLU A 47 19.23 -16.40 16.67
CA GLU A 47 20.61 -16.36 17.17
C GLU A 47 21.52 -15.41 16.38
N ARG A 48 21.32 -15.31 15.05
CA ARG A 48 22.32 -14.71 14.14
C ARG A 48 21.90 -13.41 13.46
N TRP A 49 20.71 -12.86 13.74
CA TRP A 49 20.22 -11.65 13.05
C TRP A 49 21.17 -10.45 13.11
N ARG A 50 21.96 -10.28 14.19
CA ARG A 50 22.93 -9.18 14.32
C ARG A 50 24.08 -9.27 13.32
N GLU A 51 24.38 -10.47 12.82
CA GLU A 51 25.43 -10.69 11.83
C GLU A 51 25.04 -10.18 10.43
N LEU A 52 23.77 -9.79 10.20
CA LEU A 52 23.30 -9.17 8.95
C LEU A 52 23.96 -7.82 8.64
N ALA A 53 24.62 -7.20 9.63
CA ALA A 53 25.44 -6.00 9.42
C ALA A 53 26.71 -6.26 8.57
N ARG A 54 26.99 -7.52 8.22
CA ARG A 54 28.16 -7.93 7.42
C ARG A 54 27.73 -8.38 6.02
N TYR A 55 28.57 -8.09 5.02
CA TYR A 55 28.41 -8.66 3.69
C TYR A 55 28.46 -10.21 3.74
N PRO A 56 27.70 -10.90 2.88
CA PRO A 56 27.77 -12.36 2.78
C PRO A 56 29.16 -12.83 2.35
N ASP A 57 29.49 -14.10 2.58
CA ASP A 57 30.68 -14.69 1.99
C ASP A 57 30.51 -14.70 0.45
N PRO A 58 31.30 -13.94 -0.32
CA PRO A 58 31.16 -13.88 -1.78
C PRO A 58 31.48 -15.21 -2.46
N ALA A 59 32.19 -16.11 -1.78
CA ALA A 59 32.54 -17.43 -2.32
C ALA A 59 31.59 -18.55 -1.86
N VAL A 60 30.63 -18.23 -0.98
CA VAL A 60 29.59 -19.15 -0.47
C VAL A 60 30.21 -20.46 0.06
N ARG A 61 31.36 -20.38 0.75
CA ARG A 61 32.24 -21.54 0.95
C ARG A 61 31.60 -22.65 1.78
N GLU A 62 30.99 -22.29 2.90
CA GLU A 62 30.42 -23.29 3.82
C GLU A 62 29.25 -24.05 3.20
N LEU A 63 28.31 -23.34 2.57
CA LEU A 63 27.19 -23.98 1.89
C LEU A 63 27.65 -24.84 0.70
N ARG A 64 28.65 -24.40 -0.08
CA ARG A 64 29.23 -25.22 -1.16
C ARG A 64 29.88 -26.50 -0.63
N ARG A 65 30.60 -26.43 0.48
CA ARG A 65 31.17 -27.60 1.14
C ARG A 65 30.08 -28.57 1.60
N THR A 66 29.04 -28.08 2.28
CA THR A 66 27.92 -28.93 2.74
C THR A 66 27.18 -29.60 1.57
N LEU A 67 26.98 -28.88 0.46
CA LEU A 67 26.38 -29.46 -0.75
C LEU A 67 27.30 -30.54 -1.38
N ALA A 68 28.61 -30.26 -1.47
CA ALA A 68 29.59 -31.22 -1.98
C ALA A 68 29.61 -32.51 -1.16
N GLU A 69 29.60 -32.39 0.18
CA GLU A 69 29.53 -33.52 1.10
C GLU A 69 28.22 -34.30 0.97
N LYS A 70 27.06 -33.61 0.89
CA LYS A 70 25.75 -34.27 0.76
C LYS A 70 25.66 -35.13 -0.49
N TYR A 71 26.10 -34.61 -1.64
CA TYR A 71 25.93 -35.28 -2.93
C TYR A 71 27.12 -36.14 -3.35
N GLY A 72 28.26 -36.00 -2.66
CA GLY A 72 29.50 -36.71 -3.00
C GLY A 72 30.11 -36.21 -4.31
N ILE A 73 30.16 -34.89 -4.50
CA ILE A 73 30.65 -34.23 -5.73
C ILE A 73 31.71 -33.17 -5.38
N PRO A 74 32.59 -32.78 -6.31
CA PRO A 74 33.59 -31.74 -6.06
C PRO A 74 32.96 -30.37 -5.75
N GLU A 75 33.49 -29.62 -4.78
CA GLU A 75 33.04 -28.24 -4.50
C GLU A 75 33.15 -27.33 -5.72
N ALA A 76 34.14 -27.56 -6.59
CA ALA A 76 34.36 -26.81 -7.83
C ALA A 76 33.25 -27.03 -8.88
N SER A 77 32.47 -28.11 -8.75
CA SER A 77 31.33 -28.41 -9.61
C SER A 77 30.04 -27.71 -9.16
N ILE A 78 30.08 -26.87 -8.13
CA ILE A 78 28.88 -26.25 -7.53
C ILE A 78 28.94 -24.73 -7.65
N LEU A 79 27.87 -24.14 -8.18
CA LEU A 79 27.59 -22.70 -8.12
C LEU A 79 26.27 -22.46 -7.41
N VAL A 80 26.28 -21.63 -6.37
CA VAL A 80 25.07 -21.27 -5.61
C VAL A 80 24.53 -19.96 -6.15
N GLY A 81 23.20 -19.84 -6.31
CA GLY A 81 22.54 -18.65 -6.84
C GLY A 81 21.34 -18.21 -6.02
N ASN A 82 20.89 -16.99 -6.31
CA ASN A 82 19.76 -16.28 -5.73
C ASN A 82 18.42 -16.87 -6.24
N GLY A 83 18.23 -18.16 -5.98
CA GLY A 83 17.16 -18.98 -6.55
C GLY A 83 17.58 -19.66 -7.87
N ALA A 84 16.83 -20.70 -8.25
CA ALA A 84 17.07 -21.41 -9.52
C ALA A 84 16.86 -20.51 -10.75
N ALA A 85 16.03 -19.46 -10.65
CA ALA A 85 15.80 -18.50 -11.73
C ALA A 85 17.07 -17.75 -12.14
N GLU A 86 17.91 -17.31 -11.17
CA GLU A 86 19.21 -16.69 -11.50
C GLU A 86 20.10 -17.68 -12.26
N LEU A 87 20.06 -18.96 -11.86
CA LEU A 87 20.91 -19.99 -12.45
C LEU A 87 20.48 -20.36 -13.88
N ILE A 88 19.18 -20.41 -14.16
CA ILE A 88 18.64 -20.57 -15.53
C ILE A 88 19.16 -19.45 -16.42
N ASP A 89 19.01 -18.20 -15.96
CA ASP A 89 19.42 -17.02 -16.70
C ASP A 89 20.96 -16.95 -16.90
N LEU A 90 21.74 -17.30 -15.87
CA LEU A 90 23.21 -17.41 -15.98
C LEU A 90 23.63 -18.48 -16.99
N THR A 91 22.98 -19.67 -16.95
CA THR A 91 23.28 -20.76 -17.90
C THR A 91 23.09 -20.30 -19.34
N VAL A 92 21.97 -19.66 -19.65
CA VAL A 92 21.70 -19.18 -21.00
C VAL A 92 22.65 -18.05 -21.41
N ARG A 93 22.95 -17.10 -20.51
CA ARG A 93 23.88 -15.99 -20.80
C ARG A 93 25.33 -16.42 -21.00
N ALA A 94 25.77 -17.47 -20.32
CA ALA A 94 27.13 -18.00 -20.46
C ALA A 94 27.28 -18.84 -21.73
N LEU A 95 26.30 -19.71 -22.01
CA LEU A 95 26.38 -20.63 -23.15
C LEU A 95 26.00 -19.96 -24.47
N LYS A 96 25.15 -18.93 -24.42
CA LYS A 96 24.67 -18.17 -25.58
C LYS A 96 24.18 -19.06 -26.74
N PRO A 97 23.27 -20.03 -26.48
CA PRO A 97 22.74 -20.88 -27.54
C PRO A 97 22.02 -20.03 -28.59
N GLY A 98 22.21 -20.36 -29.87
CA GLY A 98 21.43 -19.77 -30.96
C GLY A 98 20.00 -20.31 -30.98
N SER A 99 19.79 -21.53 -30.50
CA SER A 99 18.48 -22.19 -30.39
C SER A 99 18.39 -23.17 -29.23
N VAL A 100 17.25 -23.25 -28.55
CA VAL A 100 17.02 -24.14 -27.40
C VAL A 100 15.75 -24.96 -27.56
N GLY A 101 15.85 -26.27 -27.33
CA GLY A 101 14.72 -27.20 -27.30
C GLY A 101 13.98 -27.15 -25.97
N LEU A 102 12.69 -26.78 -25.98
CA LEU A 102 11.84 -26.66 -24.79
C LEU A 102 10.60 -27.55 -24.87
N ALA A 103 10.29 -28.27 -23.78
CA ALA A 103 9.04 -29.02 -23.68
C ALA A 103 7.82 -28.09 -23.61
N ARG A 104 6.69 -28.48 -24.22
CA ARG A 104 5.43 -27.71 -24.19
C ARG A 104 4.28 -28.56 -23.68
N PRO A 105 3.70 -28.27 -22.50
CA PRO A 105 3.98 -27.12 -21.62
C PRO A 105 5.21 -27.29 -20.72
N SER A 106 5.88 -26.18 -20.39
CA SER A 106 6.97 -26.08 -19.41
C SER A 106 7.01 -24.69 -18.76
N PHE A 107 7.91 -24.49 -17.80
CA PHE A 107 8.06 -23.24 -17.04
C PHE A 107 8.44 -22.06 -17.96
N SER A 108 7.71 -20.95 -17.86
CA SER A 108 7.82 -19.80 -18.77
C SER A 108 9.18 -19.10 -18.76
N GLU A 109 9.86 -19.09 -17.62
CA GLU A 109 11.17 -18.43 -17.46
C GLU A 109 12.27 -19.03 -18.35
N TYR A 110 12.11 -20.29 -18.78
CA TYR A 110 13.05 -20.94 -19.70
C TYR A 110 13.11 -20.19 -21.03
N GLU A 111 11.94 -19.93 -21.61
CA GLU A 111 11.82 -19.20 -22.87
C GLU A 111 12.20 -17.73 -22.70
N GLU A 112 11.83 -17.11 -21.59
CA GLU A 112 12.20 -15.72 -21.31
C GLU A 112 13.72 -15.54 -21.25
N ALA A 113 14.44 -16.44 -20.58
CA ALA A 113 15.91 -16.41 -20.51
C ALA A 113 16.56 -16.52 -21.90
N VAL A 114 16.04 -17.40 -22.76
CA VAL A 114 16.54 -17.58 -24.13
C VAL A 114 16.24 -16.35 -25.01
N ARG A 115 15.04 -15.78 -24.90
CA ARG A 115 14.67 -14.56 -25.63
C ARG A 115 15.50 -13.34 -25.23
N LYS A 116 15.91 -13.23 -23.95
CA LYS A 116 16.77 -12.13 -23.46
C LYS A 116 18.12 -12.02 -24.18
N ILE A 117 18.64 -13.14 -24.70
CA ILE A 117 19.88 -13.17 -25.48
C ILE A 117 19.65 -13.23 -27.00
N GLY A 118 18.38 -13.17 -27.44
CA GLY A 118 18.00 -13.28 -28.84
C GLY A 118 18.05 -14.70 -29.42
N GLY A 119 18.01 -15.74 -28.58
CA GLY A 119 18.01 -17.14 -29.02
C GLY A 119 16.63 -17.61 -29.54
N GLY A 120 16.64 -18.59 -30.45
CA GLY A 120 15.45 -19.24 -30.98
C GLY A 120 14.93 -20.38 -30.09
N ILE A 121 13.66 -20.75 -30.26
CA ILE A 121 13.02 -21.86 -29.54
C ILE A 121 12.64 -22.97 -30.52
N VAL A 122 12.92 -24.22 -30.14
CA VAL A 122 12.45 -25.44 -30.80
C VAL A 122 11.49 -26.15 -29.86
N ASP A 123 10.21 -26.18 -30.20
CA ASP A 123 9.19 -26.77 -29.33
C ASP A 123 9.25 -28.31 -29.37
N ILE A 124 9.22 -28.93 -28.19
CA ILE A 124 9.04 -30.36 -27.96
C ILE A 124 7.61 -30.55 -27.43
N PRO A 125 6.63 -30.85 -28.30
CA PRO A 125 5.24 -30.95 -27.87
C PRO A 125 5.04 -32.17 -26.95
N LEU A 126 4.38 -31.94 -25.81
CA LEU A 126 3.91 -32.98 -24.92
C LEU A 126 2.41 -33.22 -25.16
N SER A 127 1.95 -34.46 -25.03
CA SER A 127 0.54 -34.82 -25.28
C SER A 127 -0.19 -35.20 -23.98
N PRO A 128 -1.44 -34.78 -23.78
CA PRO A 128 -2.26 -35.30 -22.69
C PRO A 128 -2.48 -36.83 -22.79
N ASP A 129 -2.46 -37.41 -24.00
CA ASP A 129 -2.75 -38.85 -24.23
C ASP A 129 -1.75 -39.78 -23.53
N ASN A 130 -0.51 -39.33 -23.35
CA ASN A 130 0.53 -40.07 -22.64
C ASN A 130 0.83 -39.48 -21.25
N GLY A 131 -0.05 -38.63 -20.73
CA GLY A 131 0.14 -37.94 -19.45
C GLY A 131 1.27 -36.91 -19.47
N PHE A 132 1.51 -36.28 -20.61
CA PHE A 132 2.58 -35.31 -20.86
C PHE A 132 3.99 -35.85 -20.58
N ALA A 133 4.21 -37.14 -20.87
CA ALA A 133 5.52 -37.76 -20.73
C ALA A 133 6.45 -37.35 -21.89
N LEU A 134 7.73 -37.10 -21.56
CA LEU A 134 8.77 -36.84 -22.55
C LEU A 134 9.04 -38.09 -23.40
N SER A 135 9.16 -37.89 -24.70
CA SER A 135 9.51 -38.93 -25.67
C SER A 135 10.96 -38.80 -26.10
N GLU A 136 11.74 -39.89 -26.03
CA GLU A 136 13.13 -39.90 -26.48
C GLU A 136 13.25 -39.50 -27.97
N THR A 137 12.31 -39.94 -28.81
CA THR A 137 12.27 -39.59 -30.23
C THR A 137 12.10 -38.09 -30.43
N ALA A 138 11.19 -37.46 -29.68
CA ALA A 138 10.95 -36.02 -29.78
C ALA A 138 12.14 -35.20 -29.27
N LEU A 139 12.77 -35.65 -28.18
CA LEU A 139 13.99 -35.02 -27.65
C LEU A 139 15.14 -35.06 -28.65
N ARG A 140 15.36 -36.20 -29.32
CA ARG A 140 16.40 -36.34 -30.35
C ARG A 140 16.12 -35.53 -31.60
N GLN A 141 14.86 -35.41 -32.01
CA GLN A 141 14.47 -34.54 -33.13
C GLN A 141 14.73 -33.06 -32.81
N ALA A 142 14.37 -32.61 -31.61
CA ALA A 142 14.65 -31.25 -31.18
C ALA A 142 16.16 -30.99 -31.06
N ALA A 143 16.92 -31.93 -30.51
CA ALA A 143 18.38 -31.84 -30.40
C ALA A 143 19.10 -31.80 -31.77
N ALA A 144 18.47 -32.27 -32.85
CA ALA A 144 19.01 -32.14 -34.19
C ALA A 144 18.85 -30.71 -34.77
N SER A 145 17.97 -29.90 -34.18
CA SER A 145 17.62 -28.55 -34.64
C SER A 145 17.90 -27.45 -33.61
N ALA A 146 18.32 -27.83 -32.40
CA ALA A 146 18.61 -26.93 -31.28
C ALA A 146 20.03 -27.16 -30.77
N ASP A 147 20.68 -26.10 -30.30
CA ASP A 147 22.04 -26.19 -29.76
C ASP A 147 22.08 -26.89 -28.39
N MET A 148 20.96 -26.84 -27.65
CA MET A 148 20.80 -27.53 -26.38
C MET A 148 19.33 -27.79 -26.05
N LEU A 149 19.11 -28.72 -25.12
CA LEU A 149 17.80 -28.97 -24.53
C LEU A 149 17.74 -28.37 -23.11
N LEU A 150 16.62 -27.74 -22.76
CA LEU A 150 16.36 -27.27 -21.40
C LEU A 150 15.02 -27.83 -20.92
N LEU A 151 15.08 -28.76 -19.96
CA LEU A 151 13.95 -29.60 -19.55
C LEU A 151 13.70 -29.53 -18.05
N GLY A 152 12.44 -29.48 -17.65
CA GLY A 152 12.03 -29.70 -16.25
C GLY A 152 12.04 -31.18 -15.88
N HIS A 153 12.68 -31.55 -14.78
CA HIS A 153 12.78 -32.92 -14.28
C HIS A 153 12.63 -32.96 -12.75
N PRO A 154 11.42 -33.08 -12.19
CA PRO A 154 10.11 -33.18 -12.86
C PRO A 154 9.59 -31.89 -13.53
N ASN A 155 8.76 -32.02 -14.56
CA ASN A 155 8.24 -30.90 -15.34
C ASN A 155 7.19 -30.06 -14.60
N ASN A 156 7.17 -28.75 -14.83
CA ASN A 156 6.16 -27.80 -14.35
C ASN A 156 5.48 -27.19 -15.58
N PRO A 157 4.15 -27.32 -15.77
CA PRO A 157 3.11 -27.58 -14.76
C PRO A 157 2.64 -29.03 -14.61
N THR A 158 3.16 -29.99 -15.39
CA THR A 158 2.57 -31.34 -15.46
C THR A 158 2.88 -32.23 -14.24
N GLY A 159 3.99 -31.96 -13.55
CA GLY A 159 4.46 -32.74 -12.41
C GLY A 159 5.14 -34.05 -12.80
N LYS A 160 5.28 -34.33 -14.10
CA LYS A 160 5.79 -35.60 -14.60
C LYS A 160 7.32 -35.63 -14.63
N MET A 161 7.90 -36.69 -14.08
CA MET A 161 9.33 -36.95 -14.15
C MET A 161 9.73 -37.56 -15.50
N ALA A 162 10.88 -37.16 -16.03
CA ALA A 162 11.48 -37.80 -17.21
C ALA A 162 12.04 -39.18 -16.83
N ASP A 163 12.10 -40.12 -17.78
CA ASP A 163 12.79 -41.40 -17.57
C ASP A 163 14.30 -41.17 -17.37
N PRO A 164 14.88 -41.50 -16.19
CA PRO A 164 16.32 -41.32 -15.97
C PRO A 164 17.17 -42.11 -16.96
N ALA A 165 16.74 -43.31 -17.39
CA ALA A 165 17.49 -44.12 -18.34
C ALA A 165 17.56 -43.44 -19.73
N MET A 166 16.48 -42.78 -20.15
CA MET A 166 16.45 -41.94 -21.35
C MET A 166 17.40 -40.76 -21.21
N LEU A 167 17.37 -40.02 -20.08
CA LEU A 167 18.29 -38.90 -19.86
C LEU A 167 19.75 -39.34 -19.90
N HIS A 168 20.08 -40.48 -19.28
CA HIS A 168 21.41 -41.07 -19.35
C HIS A 168 21.87 -41.35 -20.79
N ARG A 169 20.99 -41.86 -21.66
CA ARG A 169 21.31 -42.10 -23.07
C ARG A 169 21.58 -40.79 -23.82
N LEU A 170 20.80 -39.74 -23.59
CA LEU A 170 21.03 -38.43 -24.22
C LEU A 170 22.40 -37.85 -23.82
N VAL A 171 22.77 -38.00 -22.55
CA VAL A 171 24.07 -37.56 -22.04
C VAL A 171 25.22 -38.40 -22.62
N GLN A 172 25.04 -39.72 -22.76
CA GLN A 172 26.01 -40.61 -23.42
C GLN A 172 26.24 -40.22 -24.89
N ASP A 173 25.18 -39.78 -25.57
CA ASP A 173 25.21 -39.30 -26.94
C ASP A 173 25.71 -37.84 -27.06
N ARG A 174 26.15 -37.24 -25.95
CA ARG A 174 26.70 -35.88 -25.86
C ARG A 174 25.75 -34.79 -26.35
N ILE A 175 24.45 -34.98 -26.14
CA ILE A 175 23.46 -33.93 -26.38
C ILE A 175 23.55 -32.91 -25.23
N PRO A 176 23.82 -31.62 -25.50
CA PRO A 176 23.85 -30.59 -24.47
C PRO A 176 22.50 -30.45 -23.77
N LEU A 177 22.51 -30.55 -22.44
CA LEU A 177 21.31 -30.72 -21.64
C LEU A 177 21.37 -29.91 -20.35
N VAL A 178 20.34 -29.09 -20.13
CA VAL A 178 20.05 -28.44 -18.86
C VAL A 178 18.81 -29.08 -18.26
N LEU A 179 18.96 -29.61 -17.05
CA LEU A 179 17.89 -30.21 -16.28
C LEU A 179 17.55 -29.31 -15.09
N ASP A 180 16.33 -28.80 -15.08
CA ASP A 180 15.77 -28.15 -13.90
C ASP A 180 15.15 -29.19 -12.97
N GLU A 181 15.92 -29.56 -11.94
CA GLU A 181 15.52 -30.51 -10.90
C GLU A 181 14.94 -29.82 -9.66
N ALA A 182 14.31 -28.64 -9.81
CA ALA A 182 13.81 -27.86 -8.69
C ALA A 182 12.67 -28.49 -7.85
N PHE A 183 12.15 -29.64 -8.24
CA PHE A 183 11.14 -30.40 -7.48
C PHE A 183 11.58 -31.84 -7.14
N VAL A 184 12.79 -32.27 -7.52
CA VAL A 184 13.20 -33.67 -7.38
C VAL A 184 13.36 -34.11 -5.93
N ASP A 185 13.55 -33.17 -4.98
CA ASP A 185 13.64 -33.49 -3.55
C ASP A 185 12.35 -34.18 -3.02
N PHE A 186 11.21 -33.95 -3.68
CA PHE A 186 9.92 -34.60 -3.39
C PHE A 186 9.84 -36.06 -3.90
N ALA A 187 10.79 -36.50 -4.74
CA ALA A 187 10.85 -37.87 -5.20
C ALA A 187 11.12 -38.82 -4.01
N PRO A 188 10.52 -40.03 -4.00
CA PRO A 188 10.77 -41.03 -2.96
C PRO A 188 12.25 -41.40 -2.82
N ASP A 189 12.94 -41.56 -3.97
CA ASP A 189 14.37 -41.82 -4.04
C ASP A 189 15.04 -40.79 -4.97
N GLU A 190 15.48 -39.69 -4.37
CA GLU A 190 16.19 -38.59 -5.06
C GLU A 190 17.47 -39.08 -5.75
N GLN A 191 18.22 -40.01 -5.15
CA GLN A 191 19.51 -40.44 -5.67
C GLN A 191 19.37 -41.31 -6.92
N ALA A 192 18.28 -42.08 -7.02
CA ALA A 192 18.00 -42.92 -8.16
C ALA A 192 17.60 -42.14 -9.42
N VAL A 193 17.06 -40.93 -9.25
CA VAL A 193 16.47 -40.15 -10.36
C VAL A 193 17.29 -38.92 -10.75
N SER A 194 18.03 -38.33 -9.82
CA SER A 194 18.80 -37.10 -10.05
C SER A 194 20.10 -37.36 -10.84
N LEU A 195 20.40 -36.50 -11.81
CA LEU A 195 21.65 -36.58 -12.59
C LEU A 195 22.79 -35.76 -12.00
N ILE A 196 22.66 -35.26 -10.76
CA ILE A 196 23.59 -34.31 -10.16
C ILE A 196 25.05 -34.79 -10.10
N ARG A 197 25.25 -36.08 -9.82
CA ARG A 197 26.60 -36.69 -9.80
C ARG A 197 27.18 -36.77 -11.21
N LEU A 198 26.36 -37.13 -12.20
CA LEU A 198 26.79 -37.21 -13.59
C LEU A 198 27.16 -35.83 -14.15
N ALA A 199 26.39 -34.79 -13.80
CA ALA A 199 26.65 -33.41 -14.18
C ALA A 199 28.00 -32.91 -13.67
N SER A 200 28.41 -33.33 -12.47
CA SER A 200 29.72 -32.94 -11.92
C SER A 200 30.92 -33.47 -12.72
N ALA A 201 30.72 -34.53 -13.51
CA ALA A 201 31.77 -35.25 -14.24
C ALA A 201 31.66 -35.14 -15.77
N THR A 202 30.55 -34.61 -16.30
CA THR A 202 30.25 -34.64 -17.74
C THR A 202 30.03 -33.22 -18.27
N LYS A 203 30.86 -32.79 -19.23
CA LYS A 203 30.66 -31.50 -19.91
C LYS A 203 29.38 -31.53 -20.75
N GLY A 204 28.69 -30.39 -20.81
CA GLY A 204 27.43 -30.25 -21.53
C GLY A 204 26.20 -30.73 -20.75
N LEU A 205 26.34 -31.14 -19.49
CA LEU A 205 25.22 -31.48 -18.60
C LEU A 205 25.19 -30.52 -17.41
N TYR A 206 24.08 -29.82 -17.24
CA TYR A 206 23.85 -28.85 -16.19
C TYR A 206 22.61 -29.26 -15.40
N VAL A 207 22.75 -29.42 -14.09
CA VAL A 207 21.62 -29.75 -13.19
C VAL A 207 21.36 -28.56 -12.28
N LEU A 208 20.16 -28.00 -12.35
CA LEU A 208 19.70 -26.89 -11.52
C LEU A 208 18.84 -27.43 -10.38
N ARG A 209 18.99 -26.85 -9.19
CA ARG A 209 18.24 -27.21 -7.98
C ARG A 209 17.68 -25.95 -7.33
N SER A 210 16.46 -26.07 -6.79
CA SER A 210 15.88 -25.08 -5.90
C SER A 210 15.92 -25.60 -4.47
N MET A 211 16.31 -24.75 -3.53
CA MET A 211 16.22 -25.08 -2.10
C MET A 211 14.98 -24.46 -1.44
N THR A 212 14.15 -23.78 -2.22
CA THR A 212 13.02 -23.01 -1.68
C THR A 212 11.75 -23.81 -1.48
N LYS A 213 11.42 -24.70 -2.42
CA LYS A 213 10.11 -25.35 -2.50
C LYS A 213 9.94 -26.44 -1.45
N PHE A 214 10.91 -27.35 -1.39
CA PHE A 214 10.91 -28.48 -0.46
C PHE A 214 10.99 -28.04 1.00
N TYR A 215 11.79 -27.01 1.31
CA TYR A 215 11.95 -26.48 2.67
C TYR A 215 11.05 -25.28 3.00
N ALA A 216 10.08 -24.95 2.14
CA ALA A 216 9.12 -23.87 2.36
C ALA A 216 9.71 -22.49 2.69
N ILE A 217 10.82 -22.13 2.02
CA ILE A 217 11.57 -20.89 2.24
C ILE A 217 11.70 -20.05 0.94
N PRO A 218 10.59 -19.72 0.24
CA PRO A 218 10.66 -19.04 -1.05
C PRO A 218 11.15 -17.60 -0.96
N GLY A 219 10.92 -16.92 0.16
CA GLY A 219 11.31 -15.52 0.37
C GLY A 219 12.83 -15.29 0.49
N ILE A 220 13.62 -16.30 0.86
CA ILE A 220 15.08 -16.14 0.99
C ILE A 220 15.82 -16.21 -0.34
N ARG A 221 15.16 -16.72 -1.39
CA ARG A 221 15.69 -16.89 -2.75
C ARG A 221 16.99 -17.72 -2.81
N LEU A 222 16.88 -19.06 -2.83
CA LEU A 222 18.06 -19.93 -2.85
C LEU A 222 17.96 -21.11 -3.84
N GLY A 223 19.03 -21.32 -4.60
CA GLY A 223 19.23 -22.48 -5.47
C GLY A 223 20.71 -22.75 -5.70
N PHE A 224 21.02 -23.86 -6.35
CA PHE A 224 22.38 -24.18 -6.78
C PHE A 224 22.35 -24.95 -8.10
N MET A 225 23.43 -24.85 -8.87
CA MET A 225 23.66 -25.66 -10.07
C MET A 225 24.86 -26.56 -9.88
N VAL A 226 24.83 -27.69 -10.57
CA VAL A 226 25.95 -28.61 -10.68
C VAL A 226 26.26 -28.86 -12.15
N ALA A 227 27.52 -28.69 -12.50
CA ALA A 227 28.05 -28.95 -13.84
C ALA A 227 29.55 -29.27 -13.74
N HIS A 228 30.20 -29.53 -14.87
CA HIS A 228 31.65 -29.75 -14.89
C HIS A 228 32.39 -28.51 -14.35
N PRO A 229 33.49 -28.64 -13.57
CA PRO A 229 34.17 -27.50 -12.93
C PRO A 229 34.57 -26.36 -13.87
N GLU A 230 35.01 -26.68 -15.09
CA GLU A 230 35.33 -25.67 -16.12
C GLU A 230 34.10 -24.85 -16.55
N GLU A 231 32.93 -25.48 -16.65
CA GLU A 231 31.70 -24.81 -17.04
C GLU A 231 31.16 -23.94 -15.90
N ILE A 232 31.27 -24.41 -14.65
CA ILE A 232 30.97 -23.63 -13.45
C ILE A 232 31.84 -22.37 -13.38
N GLN A 233 33.12 -22.46 -13.73
CA GLN A 233 34.01 -21.29 -13.74
C GLN A 233 33.54 -20.22 -14.73
N ALA A 234 33.10 -20.61 -15.93
CA ALA A 234 32.55 -19.68 -16.92
C ALA A 234 31.27 -18.97 -16.40
N MET A 235 30.38 -19.71 -15.72
CA MET A 235 29.18 -19.14 -15.11
C MET A 235 29.51 -18.14 -14.00
N LYS A 236 30.52 -18.47 -13.18
CA LYS A 236 30.96 -17.66 -12.04
C LYS A 236 31.51 -16.30 -12.47
N GLU A 237 32.13 -16.20 -13.65
CA GLU A 237 32.62 -14.94 -14.20
C GLU A 237 31.50 -13.97 -14.57
N LEU A 238 30.29 -14.47 -14.84
CA LEU A 238 29.10 -13.68 -15.13
C LEU A 238 28.19 -13.44 -13.90
N GLN A 239 28.42 -14.18 -12.82
CA GLN A 239 27.63 -14.04 -11.59
C GLN A 239 27.96 -12.73 -10.89
N VAL A 240 26.92 -12.01 -10.46
CA VAL A 240 27.08 -10.80 -9.68
C VAL A 240 27.68 -11.14 -8.30
N PRO A 241 28.74 -10.44 -7.84
CA PRO A 241 29.28 -10.65 -6.50
C PRO A 241 28.21 -10.46 -5.42
N TRP A 242 28.23 -11.31 -4.39
CA TRP A 242 27.27 -11.28 -3.28
C TRP A 242 25.80 -11.46 -3.68
N SER A 243 25.49 -12.09 -4.83
CA SER A 243 24.10 -12.31 -5.25
C SER A 243 23.29 -13.17 -4.27
N VAL A 244 23.96 -14.10 -3.58
CA VAL A 244 23.37 -14.94 -2.53
C VAL A 244 23.50 -14.27 -1.16
N ASN A 245 22.37 -13.82 -0.62
CA ASN A 245 22.32 -13.13 0.67
C ASN A 245 22.75 -14.02 1.85
N THR A 246 23.21 -13.39 2.94
CA THR A 246 23.75 -14.07 4.12
C THR A 246 22.78 -15.06 4.75
N MET A 247 21.50 -14.70 4.86
CA MET A 247 20.47 -15.60 5.41
C MET A 247 20.30 -16.84 4.55
N ALA A 248 20.28 -16.69 3.23
CA ALA A 248 20.14 -17.81 2.32
C ALA A 248 21.31 -18.79 2.43
N GLN A 249 22.54 -18.31 2.60
CA GLN A 249 23.70 -19.19 2.81
C GLN A 249 23.57 -20.01 4.11
N TRP A 250 23.21 -19.36 5.23
CA TRP A 250 23.06 -20.03 6.52
C TRP A 250 21.88 -20.99 6.57
N ILE A 251 20.72 -20.54 6.09
CA ILE A 251 19.51 -21.36 6.04
C ILE A 251 19.74 -22.55 5.12
N GLY A 252 20.35 -22.34 3.95
CA GLY A 252 20.73 -23.42 3.04
C GLY A 252 21.57 -24.50 3.73
N GLN A 253 22.55 -24.09 4.55
CA GLN A 253 23.37 -25.03 5.31
C GLN A 253 22.54 -25.79 6.36
N ALA A 254 21.71 -25.08 7.13
CA ALA A 254 20.91 -25.67 8.18
C ALA A 254 19.88 -26.68 7.64
N VAL A 255 19.15 -26.34 6.58
CA VAL A 255 18.08 -27.21 6.06
C VAL A 255 18.60 -28.50 5.42
N LEU A 256 19.86 -28.52 4.95
CA LEU A 256 20.48 -29.75 4.44
C LEU A 256 20.70 -30.81 5.53
N ALA A 257 20.71 -30.42 6.81
CA ALA A 257 20.82 -31.33 7.94
C ALA A 257 19.46 -31.92 8.39
N GLU A 258 18.33 -31.39 7.90
CA GLU A 258 16.97 -31.71 8.34
C GLU A 258 16.43 -33.02 7.74
N ARG A 259 17.04 -34.16 8.12
CA ARG A 259 16.67 -35.50 7.59
C ARG A 259 15.23 -35.89 7.95
N GLU A 260 14.81 -35.68 9.19
CA GLU A 260 13.46 -36.03 9.65
C GLU A 260 12.38 -35.23 8.91
N TYR A 261 12.64 -33.95 8.66
CA TYR A 261 11.75 -33.10 7.85
C TYR A 261 11.60 -33.66 6.42
N ALA A 262 12.70 -34.10 5.82
CA ALA A 262 12.68 -34.66 4.46
C ALA A 262 11.90 -35.98 4.40
N GLU A 263 12.13 -36.89 5.35
CA GLU A 263 11.40 -38.16 5.43
C GLU A 263 9.90 -37.95 5.69
N ARG A 264 9.56 -37.05 6.62
CA ARG A 264 8.16 -36.69 6.92
C ARG A 264 7.46 -36.14 5.69
N THR A 265 8.13 -35.27 4.94
CA THR A 265 7.61 -34.70 3.68
C THR A 265 7.29 -35.77 2.66
N ARG A 266 8.22 -36.71 2.41
CA ARG A 266 8.00 -37.77 1.42
C ARG A 266 6.87 -38.73 1.82
N ARG A 267 6.79 -39.09 3.11
CA ARG A 267 5.70 -39.93 3.64
C ARG A 267 4.34 -39.23 3.51
N TRP A 268 4.26 -37.96 3.93
CA TRP A 268 3.03 -37.17 3.77
C TRP A 268 2.59 -37.11 2.31
N LEU A 269 3.51 -36.81 1.38
CA LEU A 269 3.16 -36.69 -0.03
C LEU A 269 2.67 -38.04 -0.61
N ALA A 270 3.29 -39.15 -0.21
CA ALA A 270 2.91 -40.49 -0.63
C ALA A 270 1.47 -40.87 -0.18
N ASP A 271 1.07 -40.43 1.01
CA ASP A 271 -0.26 -40.68 1.56
C ASP A 271 -1.33 -39.70 1.05
N GLU A 272 -0.97 -38.43 0.92
CA GLU A 272 -1.90 -37.34 0.64
C GLU A 272 -2.23 -37.22 -0.85
N ARG A 273 -1.23 -37.36 -1.73
CA ARG A 273 -1.43 -37.18 -3.18
C ARG A 273 -2.48 -38.13 -3.76
N PRO A 274 -2.49 -39.45 -3.49
CA PRO A 274 -3.51 -40.35 -4.04
C PRO A 274 -4.93 -39.99 -3.58
N ARG A 275 -5.08 -39.52 -2.33
CA ARG A 275 -6.38 -39.12 -1.78
C ARG A 275 -6.88 -37.82 -2.42
N LEU A 276 -6.01 -36.83 -2.62
CA LEU A 276 -6.39 -35.61 -3.35
C LEU A 276 -6.76 -35.91 -4.81
N VAL A 277 -6.01 -36.79 -5.49
CA VAL A 277 -6.37 -37.27 -6.84
C VAL A 277 -7.77 -37.87 -6.85
N GLN A 278 -8.08 -38.75 -5.91
CA GLN A 278 -9.40 -39.40 -5.82
C GLN A 278 -10.51 -38.38 -5.53
N GLY A 279 -10.25 -37.39 -4.66
CA GLY A 279 -11.18 -36.29 -4.37
C GLY A 279 -11.49 -35.44 -5.60
N LEU A 280 -10.47 -35.03 -6.35
CA LEU A 280 -10.64 -34.26 -7.59
C LEU A 280 -11.40 -35.06 -8.67
N GLN A 281 -11.06 -36.34 -8.84
CA GLN A 281 -11.74 -37.23 -9.78
C GLN A 281 -13.23 -37.43 -9.43
N SER A 282 -13.58 -37.42 -8.15
CA SER A 282 -14.98 -37.53 -7.70
C SER A 282 -15.87 -36.35 -8.14
N LEU A 283 -15.26 -35.20 -8.45
CA LEU A 283 -15.94 -34.02 -8.99
C LEU A 283 -16.12 -34.07 -10.51
N GLY A 284 -15.74 -35.17 -11.16
CA GLY A 284 -15.76 -35.31 -12.62
C GLY A 284 -14.59 -34.62 -13.33
N LEU A 285 -13.55 -34.19 -12.60
CA LEU A 285 -12.34 -33.60 -13.17
C LEU A 285 -11.36 -34.70 -13.64
N HIS A 286 -10.60 -34.43 -14.70
CA HIS A 286 -9.54 -35.33 -15.14
C HIS A 286 -8.18 -34.87 -14.59
N VAL A 287 -7.56 -35.71 -13.77
CA VAL A 287 -6.30 -35.42 -13.06
C VAL A 287 -5.15 -36.20 -13.68
N PHE A 288 -4.08 -35.50 -14.06
CA PHE A 288 -2.91 -36.13 -14.67
C PHE A 288 -1.96 -36.71 -13.62
N PRO A 289 -1.25 -37.82 -13.93
CA PRO A 289 -0.25 -38.38 -13.02
C PRO A 289 0.88 -37.38 -12.73
N SER A 290 1.23 -37.25 -11.45
CA SER A 290 2.30 -36.36 -10.98
C SER A 290 3.21 -37.10 -10.01
N ASP A 291 4.51 -36.78 -10.10
CA ASP A 291 5.56 -37.34 -9.26
C ASP A 291 5.94 -36.39 -8.10
N VAL A 292 5.28 -35.23 -7.98
CA VAL A 292 5.65 -34.12 -7.08
C VAL A 292 4.45 -33.54 -6.29
N ASN A 293 4.66 -32.46 -5.54
CA ASN A 293 3.69 -31.83 -4.63
C ASN A 293 2.66 -30.90 -5.32
N PHE A 294 2.28 -31.19 -6.56
CA PHE A 294 1.21 -30.50 -7.27
C PHE A 294 0.62 -31.38 -8.37
N LEU A 295 -0.59 -31.06 -8.83
CA LEU A 295 -1.35 -31.81 -9.82
C LEU A 295 -1.78 -30.88 -10.95
N LEU A 296 -1.62 -31.33 -12.20
CA LEU A 296 -2.27 -30.73 -13.35
C LEU A 296 -3.66 -31.36 -13.50
N VAL A 297 -4.67 -30.54 -13.73
CA VAL A 297 -6.07 -30.94 -13.82
C VAL A 297 -6.67 -30.32 -15.07
N SER A 298 -7.46 -31.10 -15.80
CA SER A 298 -8.30 -30.60 -16.90
C SER A 298 -9.78 -30.67 -16.53
N ILE A 299 -10.51 -29.65 -16.94
CA ILE A 299 -11.94 -29.46 -16.76
C ILE A 299 -12.62 -30.00 -18.02
N PRO A 300 -13.38 -31.12 -17.95
CA PRO A 300 -14.08 -31.63 -19.12
C PRO A 300 -15.12 -30.63 -19.64
N GLU A 301 -15.30 -30.58 -20.96
CA GLU A 301 -16.28 -29.70 -21.61
C GLU A 301 -17.70 -29.87 -21.05
N SER A 302 -18.04 -31.08 -20.60
CA SER A 302 -19.33 -31.40 -19.98
C SER A 302 -19.64 -30.59 -18.72
N LEU A 303 -18.63 -30.00 -18.06
CA LEU A 303 -18.81 -29.15 -16.89
C LEU A 303 -19.09 -27.68 -17.26
N GLY A 304 -18.94 -27.28 -18.53
CA GLY A 304 -19.36 -25.96 -19.04
C GLY A 304 -18.71 -24.75 -18.36
N VAL A 305 -17.53 -24.92 -17.74
CA VAL A 305 -16.80 -23.86 -17.02
C VAL A 305 -15.35 -23.85 -17.49
N ASP A 306 -14.81 -22.67 -17.79
CA ASP A 306 -13.38 -22.49 -18.09
C ASP A 306 -12.56 -22.20 -16.82
N VAL A 307 -11.23 -22.32 -16.93
CA VAL A 307 -10.32 -22.10 -15.80
C VAL A 307 -10.39 -20.69 -15.23
N LYS A 308 -10.58 -19.67 -16.06
CA LYS A 308 -10.64 -18.26 -15.60
C LYS A 308 -11.87 -18.04 -14.73
N THR A 309 -13.00 -18.59 -15.14
CA THR A 309 -14.25 -18.58 -14.38
C THR A 309 -14.11 -19.39 -13.10
N LEU A 310 -13.55 -20.61 -13.19
CA LEU A 310 -13.33 -21.47 -12.03
C LEU A 310 -12.41 -20.79 -11.01
N GLN A 311 -11.29 -20.22 -11.44
CA GLN A 311 -10.35 -19.50 -10.60
C GLN A 311 -11.00 -18.29 -9.94
N SER A 312 -11.79 -17.50 -10.68
CA SER A 312 -12.51 -16.37 -10.12
C SER A 312 -13.49 -16.79 -9.02
N ARG A 313 -14.24 -17.88 -9.23
CA ARG A 313 -15.18 -18.42 -8.23
C ARG A 313 -14.45 -18.97 -7.01
N MET A 314 -13.36 -19.71 -7.23
CA MET A 314 -12.53 -20.24 -6.16
C MET A 314 -11.92 -19.11 -5.31
N GLY A 315 -11.43 -18.05 -5.95
CA GLY A 315 -10.90 -16.88 -5.25
C GLY A 315 -11.92 -16.14 -4.40
N GLN A 316 -13.17 -16.02 -4.86
CA GLN A 316 -14.28 -15.50 -4.05
C GLN A 316 -14.59 -16.36 -2.82
N LEU A 317 -14.31 -17.66 -2.89
CA LEU A 317 -14.43 -18.61 -1.76
C LEU A 317 -13.18 -18.64 -0.87
N GLY A 318 -12.19 -17.77 -1.11
CA GLY A 318 -10.95 -17.71 -0.34
C GLY A 318 -9.92 -18.79 -0.70
N VAL A 319 -10.06 -19.50 -1.83
CA VAL A 319 -9.13 -20.56 -2.25
C VAL A 319 -8.51 -20.20 -3.60
N LEU A 320 -7.18 -20.19 -3.69
CA LEU A 320 -6.49 -19.79 -4.92
C LEU A 320 -5.97 -21.00 -5.68
N ILE A 321 -6.34 -21.15 -6.95
CA ILE A 321 -5.83 -22.16 -7.88
C ILE A 321 -5.02 -21.52 -9.00
N ARG A 322 -4.08 -22.25 -9.62
CA ARG A 322 -3.25 -21.72 -10.72
C ARG A 322 -3.93 -21.93 -12.07
N ASP A 323 -4.16 -20.84 -12.82
CA ASP A 323 -4.58 -20.88 -14.22
C ASP A 323 -3.44 -21.46 -15.10
N ALA A 324 -3.64 -22.69 -15.59
CA ALA A 324 -2.62 -23.37 -16.38
C ALA A 324 -2.72 -23.06 -17.88
N SER A 325 -3.73 -22.31 -18.33
CA SER A 325 -3.82 -21.82 -19.72
C SER A 325 -2.66 -20.89 -20.08
N LEU A 326 -2.04 -20.26 -19.09
CA LEU A 326 -0.88 -19.38 -19.27
C LEU A 326 0.41 -20.12 -19.64
N PHE A 327 0.44 -21.45 -19.55
CA PHE A 327 1.57 -22.24 -20.01
C PHE A 327 1.40 -22.59 -21.51
N PRO A 328 2.35 -22.21 -22.39
CA PRO A 328 2.24 -22.51 -23.81
C PRO A 328 2.10 -24.03 -24.05
N GLY A 329 1.07 -24.43 -24.78
CA GLY A 329 0.70 -25.84 -25.00
C GLY A 329 -0.50 -26.32 -24.17
N LEU A 330 -1.02 -25.50 -23.26
CA LEU A 330 -2.29 -25.71 -22.57
C LEU A 330 -3.32 -24.66 -23.03
N ASN A 331 -4.59 -24.88 -22.67
CA ASN A 331 -5.70 -23.98 -22.99
C ASN A 331 -6.57 -23.74 -21.75
N ASP A 332 -7.68 -23.02 -21.94
CA ASP A 332 -8.58 -22.58 -20.88
C ASP A 332 -9.31 -23.73 -20.14
N SER A 333 -9.07 -25.00 -20.47
CA SER A 333 -9.59 -26.14 -19.70
C SER A 333 -8.63 -26.64 -18.61
N TYR A 334 -7.42 -26.08 -18.48
CA TYR A 334 -6.40 -26.60 -17.57
C TYR A 334 -6.15 -25.68 -16.38
N PHE A 335 -6.04 -26.26 -15.19
CA PHE A 335 -5.56 -25.59 -13.98
C PHE A 335 -4.59 -26.49 -13.21
N ARG A 336 -3.81 -25.89 -12.31
CA ARG A 336 -2.88 -26.60 -11.42
C ARG A 336 -3.19 -26.28 -9.97
N VAL A 337 -3.06 -27.29 -9.12
CA VAL A 337 -3.18 -27.15 -7.65
C VAL A 337 -2.00 -27.80 -6.96
N ALA A 338 -1.50 -27.17 -5.90
CA ALA A 338 -0.55 -27.78 -4.99
C ALA A 338 -1.19 -28.96 -4.23
N VAL A 339 -0.36 -29.81 -3.63
CA VAL A 339 -0.80 -30.77 -2.61
C VAL A 339 -0.51 -30.12 -1.25
N ARG A 340 -1.52 -29.95 -0.40
CA ARG A 340 -1.39 -29.34 0.94
C ARG A 340 -1.77 -30.33 2.05
N LEU A 341 -1.96 -29.87 3.29
CA LEU A 341 -2.41 -30.73 4.39
C LEU A 341 -3.82 -31.29 4.11
N ARG A 342 -4.18 -32.37 4.82
CA ARG A 342 -5.49 -33.05 4.69
C ARG A 342 -6.66 -32.07 4.71
N GLU A 343 -6.71 -31.22 5.73
CA GLU A 343 -7.80 -30.27 5.97
C GLU A 343 -7.87 -29.20 4.87
N ASP A 344 -6.71 -28.69 4.45
CA ASP A 344 -6.60 -27.76 3.32
C ASP A 344 -7.13 -28.40 2.02
N ASN A 345 -6.75 -29.66 1.76
CA ASN A 345 -7.15 -30.39 0.56
C ASN A 345 -8.66 -30.69 0.56
N GLU A 346 -9.24 -31.02 1.71
CA GLU A 346 -10.69 -31.23 1.86
C GLU A 346 -11.46 -29.92 1.63
N THR A 347 -10.91 -28.79 2.09
CA THR A 347 -11.45 -27.45 1.82
C THR A 347 -11.40 -27.15 0.32
N LEU A 348 -10.27 -27.44 -0.36
CA LEU A 348 -10.16 -27.31 -1.81
C LEU A 348 -11.25 -28.09 -2.55
N ILE A 349 -11.45 -29.37 -2.21
CA ILE A 349 -12.48 -30.21 -2.85
C ILE A 349 -13.88 -29.64 -2.63
N THR A 350 -14.16 -29.17 -1.41
CA THR A 350 -15.46 -28.57 -1.07
C THR A 350 -15.73 -27.30 -1.88
N CYS A 351 -14.75 -26.40 -1.94
CA CYS A 351 -14.86 -25.16 -2.73
C CYS A 351 -14.95 -25.44 -4.23
N LEU A 352 -14.20 -26.42 -4.78
CA LEU A 352 -14.31 -26.81 -6.18
C LEU A 352 -15.70 -27.38 -6.50
N ALA A 353 -16.25 -28.22 -5.62
CA ALA A 353 -17.60 -28.76 -5.79
C ALA A 353 -18.67 -27.65 -5.83
N GLN A 354 -18.48 -26.59 -5.04
CA GLN A 354 -19.36 -25.41 -5.06
C GLN A 354 -19.16 -24.58 -6.33
N ALA A 355 -17.91 -24.31 -6.72
CA ALA A 355 -17.57 -23.48 -7.86
C ALA A 355 -17.97 -24.10 -9.22
N LEU A 356 -18.06 -25.43 -9.31
CA LEU A 356 -18.41 -26.17 -10.53
C LEU A 356 -19.93 -26.28 -10.81
N ARG A 357 -20.81 -25.85 -9.90
CA ARG A 357 -22.28 -25.92 -10.14
C ARG A 357 -22.74 -24.81 -11.10
N ILE A 358 -23.59 -25.14 -12.08
CA ILE A 358 -24.23 -24.19 -13.02
C ILE A 358 -25.68 -23.92 -12.57
N ASN A 359 -26.06 -22.64 -12.47
CA ASN A 359 -27.28 -22.10 -11.85
C ASN A 359 -28.60 -22.88 -12.09
N GLY A 360 -29.33 -23.15 -11.00
CA GLY A 360 -30.73 -23.58 -11.07
C GLY A 360 -31.35 -24.22 -9.81
N GLU A 361 -31.13 -23.69 -8.60
CA GLU A 361 -32.07 -23.70 -7.44
C GLU A 361 -31.39 -23.08 -6.19
N PRO A 362 -32.10 -22.33 -5.33
CA PRO A 362 -31.50 -21.58 -4.24
C PRO A 362 -31.27 -22.50 -3.02
N ALA A 363 -30.01 -22.72 -2.65
CA ALA A 363 -29.68 -23.27 -1.34
C ALA A 363 -29.47 -22.13 -0.34
N ALA A 364 -30.34 -22.10 0.65
CA ALA A 364 -30.50 -21.07 1.66
C ALA A 364 -29.21 -20.65 2.38
N HIS A 365 -28.87 -19.36 2.30
CA HIS A 365 -28.12 -18.67 3.33
C HIS A 365 -29.00 -17.58 3.93
N LYS A 366 -29.18 -17.66 5.24
CA LYS A 366 -29.96 -16.73 6.07
C LYS A 366 -29.45 -15.31 5.87
N ALA A 367 -30.38 -14.42 5.54
CA ALA A 367 -30.19 -12.98 5.49
C ALA A 367 -29.81 -12.43 6.87
N LEU A 368 -28.81 -11.55 6.88
CA LEU A 368 -28.68 -10.46 7.86
C LEU A 368 -29.18 -9.17 7.18
N PRO A 369 -29.77 -8.22 7.94
CA PRO A 369 -30.57 -7.15 7.38
C PRO A 369 -29.72 -6.03 6.79
N ALA A 370 -30.29 -5.37 5.79
CA ALA A 370 -29.71 -4.23 5.11
C ALA A 370 -29.65 -2.98 6.01
N GLU A 371 -28.49 -2.31 6.03
CA GLU A 371 -28.41 -0.89 6.36
C GLU A 371 -27.79 -0.10 5.19
N THR A 372 -28.65 0.75 4.64
CA THR A 372 -28.50 1.85 3.68
C THR A 372 -27.09 2.31 3.29
N GLU A 373 -26.70 1.99 2.05
CA GLU A 373 -25.66 2.71 1.32
C GLU A 373 -26.12 4.14 0.91
N PRO A 374 -25.22 5.15 0.90
CA PRO A 374 -25.50 6.42 0.27
C PRO A 374 -25.55 6.22 -1.25
N SER A 375 -26.67 6.65 -1.83
CA SER A 375 -27.02 6.52 -3.25
C SER A 375 -25.91 6.99 -4.20
N GLY A 376 -25.29 6.03 -4.89
CA GLY A 376 -24.48 6.25 -6.08
C GLY A 376 -24.51 4.99 -6.93
N THR A 377 -25.47 4.91 -7.85
CA THR A 377 -25.61 3.79 -8.79
C THR A 377 -24.29 3.52 -9.53
N PRO A 378 -23.70 2.32 -9.45
CA PRO A 378 -22.57 1.96 -10.29
C PRO A 378 -23.02 1.94 -11.76
N LYS A 379 -22.32 2.68 -12.63
CA LYS A 379 -22.54 2.58 -14.08
C LYS A 379 -22.19 1.16 -14.52
N SER A 380 -23.20 0.44 -15.01
CA SER A 380 -23.09 -0.93 -15.51
C SER A 380 -22.31 -1.00 -16.82
N GLY A 381 -21.29 -1.86 -16.88
CA GLY A 381 -20.67 -2.34 -18.12
C GLY A 381 -19.16 -2.09 -18.21
N ASP A 382 -18.37 -3.16 -18.34
CA ASP A 382 -16.91 -3.15 -18.60
C ASP A 382 -16.51 -2.52 -19.97
N SER A 383 -17.45 -1.84 -20.64
CA SER A 383 -17.30 -1.15 -21.93
C SER A 383 -17.66 0.35 -21.89
N ALA A 384 -18.02 0.92 -20.73
CA ALA A 384 -18.31 2.34 -20.62
C ALA A 384 -17.01 3.18 -20.66
N PRO A 385 -16.98 4.33 -21.37
CA PRO A 385 -15.82 5.21 -21.40
C PRO A 385 -15.48 5.71 -19.99
N LEU A 386 -14.19 5.73 -19.65
CA LEU A 386 -13.70 6.25 -18.37
C LEU A 386 -14.04 7.74 -18.26
N ALA A 387 -14.47 8.16 -17.06
CA ALA A 387 -14.83 9.55 -16.81
C ALA A 387 -13.72 10.52 -17.21
N PRO A 388 -14.05 11.71 -17.74
CA PRO A 388 -13.06 12.73 -18.07
C PRO A 388 -12.25 13.18 -16.86
N THR A 389 -11.07 13.73 -17.15
CA THR A 389 -10.17 14.29 -16.15
C THR A 389 -9.82 15.72 -16.52
N ILE A 390 -9.40 16.50 -15.54
CA ILE A 390 -8.80 17.83 -15.75
C ILE A 390 -7.71 18.03 -14.71
N MET A 391 -6.57 18.60 -15.10
CA MET A 391 -5.41 18.66 -14.21
C MET A 391 -4.93 20.09 -13.96
N PHE A 392 -4.75 20.43 -12.68
CA PHE A 392 -4.10 21.65 -12.25
C PHE A 392 -2.63 21.42 -11.93
N GLN A 393 -1.74 22.05 -12.68
CA GLN A 393 -0.30 22.11 -12.39
C GLN A 393 0.11 23.54 -12.05
N GLY A 394 1.24 23.71 -11.39
CA GLY A 394 1.70 25.02 -10.92
C GLY A 394 3.12 25.29 -11.38
N THR A 395 3.50 26.55 -11.54
CA THR A 395 4.91 26.93 -11.78
C THR A 395 5.78 26.78 -10.53
N SER A 396 5.16 26.55 -9.37
CA SER A 396 5.80 26.28 -8.07
C SER A 396 4.85 25.51 -7.13
N SER A 397 5.36 25.00 -6.00
CA SER A 397 4.57 24.28 -4.99
C SER A 397 3.40 25.12 -4.46
N ASP A 398 3.62 26.40 -4.15
CA ASP A 398 2.62 27.27 -3.50
C ASP A 398 1.81 28.14 -4.49
N ALA A 399 1.77 27.75 -5.77
CA ALA A 399 1.03 28.47 -6.81
C ALA A 399 -0.49 28.53 -6.54
N GLY A 400 -1.00 27.73 -5.60
CA GLY A 400 -2.41 27.63 -5.21
C GLY A 400 -3.18 26.53 -5.92
N LYS A 401 -2.49 25.47 -6.38
CA LYS A 401 -3.09 24.28 -7.03
C LYS A 401 -4.20 23.68 -6.18
N SER A 402 -3.90 23.39 -4.92
CA SER A 402 -4.77 22.67 -3.98
C SER A 402 -6.06 23.43 -3.68
N ILE A 403 -5.97 24.75 -3.54
CA ILE A 403 -7.12 25.65 -3.37
C ILE A 403 -7.97 25.69 -4.66
N LEU A 404 -7.35 25.82 -5.84
CA LEU A 404 -8.09 25.83 -7.10
C LEU A 404 -8.72 24.46 -7.43
N THR A 405 -8.05 23.35 -7.11
CA THR A 405 -8.62 21.99 -7.16
C THR A 405 -9.84 21.90 -6.25
N THR A 406 -9.74 22.39 -5.01
CA THR A 406 -10.86 22.40 -4.04
C THR A 406 -12.04 23.22 -4.58
N ALA A 407 -11.76 24.40 -5.15
CA ALA A 407 -12.77 25.26 -5.75
C ALA A 407 -13.49 24.57 -6.91
N LEU A 408 -12.74 23.98 -7.85
CA LEU A 408 -13.32 23.30 -9.01
C LEU A 408 -14.13 22.07 -8.60
N CYS A 409 -13.65 21.28 -7.64
CA CYS A 409 -14.42 20.19 -7.03
C CYS A 409 -15.77 20.70 -6.50
N ARG A 410 -15.79 21.81 -5.75
CA ARG A 410 -17.04 22.36 -5.22
C ARG A 410 -17.95 22.92 -6.30
N ILE A 411 -17.40 23.60 -7.31
CA ILE A 411 -18.15 24.12 -8.48
C ILE A 411 -18.86 22.96 -9.19
N LEU A 412 -18.12 21.92 -9.59
CA LEU A 412 -18.67 20.77 -10.31
C LEU A 412 -19.75 20.04 -9.50
N LEU A 413 -19.57 19.90 -8.18
CA LEU A 413 -20.60 19.37 -7.30
C LEU A 413 -21.88 20.22 -7.31
N GLN A 414 -21.75 21.54 -7.16
CA GLN A 414 -22.89 22.47 -7.19
C GLN A 414 -23.62 22.44 -8.54
N ASP A 415 -22.90 22.16 -9.62
CA ASP A 415 -23.44 22.05 -10.97
C ASP A 415 -23.97 20.63 -11.30
N GLY A 416 -23.99 19.72 -10.33
CA GLY A 416 -24.65 18.42 -10.41
C GLY A 416 -23.77 17.22 -10.80
N TRP A 417 -22.45 17.40 -10.90
CA TRP A 417 -21.53 16.31 -11.23
C TRP A 417 -21.15 15.49 -9.98
N GLN A 418 -21.03 14.17 -10.13
CA GLN A 418 -20.30 13.37 -9.14
C GLN A 418 -18.80 13.53 -9.38
N VAL A 419 -18.15 14.39 -8.61
CA VAL A 419 -16.76 14.77 -8.80
C VAL A 419 -15.88 14.26 -7.67
N ALA A 420 -14.64 13.85 -7.98
CA ALA A 420 -13.67 13.50 -6.97
C ALA A 420 -12.27 14.08 -7.23
N PRO A 421 -11.51 14.40 -6.17
CA PRO A 421 -10.13 14.84 -6.30
C PRO A 421 -9.17 13.67 -6.48
N PHE A 422 -8.02 13.94 -7.09
CA PHE A 422 -6.94 12.96 -7.22
C PHE A 422 -5.56 13.63 -7.18
N LYS A 423 -4.66 13.18 -6.32
CA LYS A 423 -3.24 13.55 -6.28
C LYS A 423 -2.40 12.30 -6.17
N SER A 424 -1.74 11.92 -7.26
CA SER A 424 -1.01 10.64 -7.37
C SER A 424 0.00 10.42 -6.24
N GLN A 425 0.76 11.45 -5.89
CA GLN A 425 1.69 11.46 -4.79
C GLN A 425 1.64 12.80 -4.06
N ASN A 426 1.50 12.73 -2.74
CA ASN A 426 1.66 13.89 -1.86
C ASN A 426 2.88 13.67 -0.95
N MET A 427 3.52 14.75 -0.52
CA MET A 427 4.56 14.73 0.51
C MET A 427 4.12 15.64 1.66
N SER A 428 3.66 15.06 2.76
CA SER A 428 3.14 15.82 3.90
C SER A 428 3.29 15.06 5.21
N LEU A 429 3.48 15.82 6.30
CA LEU A 429 3.45 15.31 7.67
C LEU A 429 2.04 15.30 8.28
N ASN A 430 1.07 15.91 7.60
CA ASN A 430 -0.30 16.09 8.07
C ASN A 430 -1.22 15.13 7.29
N SER A 431 -1.87 14.21 8.01
CA SER A 431 -2.75 13.22 7.41
C SER A 431 -4.22 13.49 7.74
N TYR A 432 -5.09 13.11 6.81
CA TYR A 432 -6.52 12.89 7.02
C TYR A 432 -6.76 11.39 7.17
N VAL A 433 -7.66 10.99 8.09
CA VAL A 433 -8.03 9.59 8.32
C VAL A 433 -9.30 9.26 7.55
N THR A 434 -9.21 8.31 6.62
CA THR A 434 -10.34 7.82 5.83
C THR A 434 -11.29 6.98 6.70
N PRO A 435 -12.55 6.74 6.28
CA PRO A 435 -13.51 5.96 7.07
C PRO A 435 -13.00 4.57 7.50
N ASP A 436 -12.27 3.91 6.60
CA ASP A 436 -11.64 2.60 6.83
C ASP A 436 -10.32 2.66 7.61
N GLY A 437 -10.05 3.79 8.28
CA GLY A 437 -8.91 3.92 9.18
C GLY A 437 -7.56 4.11 8.49
N LYS A 438 -7.53 4.47 7.21
CA LYS A 438 -6.28 4.65 6.46
C LYS A 438 -5.93 6.13 6.35
N GLU A 439 -4.71 6.43 5.93
CA GLU A 439 -4.19 7.80 5.93
C GLU A 439 -3.97 8.38 4.53
N ILE A 440 -4.41 9.60 4.28
CA ILE A 440 -4.11 10.37 3.05
C ILE A 440 -3.60 11.77 3.39
N GLY A 441 -3.06 12.50 2.41
CA GLY A 441 -2.71 13.91 2.59
C GLY A 441 -3.91 14.78 3.01
N ARG A 442 -3.70 15.71 3.95
CA ARG A 442 -4.77 16.58 4.48
C ARG A 442 -5.51 17.38 3.40
N ALA A 443 -4.79 17.89 2.41
CA ALA A 443 -5.38 18.61 1.28
C ALA A 443 -6.38 17.75 0.49
N GLN A 444 -6.10 16.47 0.28
CA GLN A 444 -7.01 15.56 -0.44
C GLN A 444 -8.24 15.21 0.40
N GLY A 445 -8.08 15.12 1.73
CA GLY A 445 -9.21 15.03 2.65
C GLY A 445 -10.11 16.27 2.59
N MET A 446 -9.54 17.48 2.61
CA MET A 446 -10.28 18.73 2.44
C MET A 446 -10.99 18.81 1.08
N GLN A 447 -10.35 18.35 0.01
CA GLN A 447 -10.95 18.31 -1.33
C GLN A 447 -12.11 17.30 -1.39
N ALA A 448 -12.00 16.16 -0.70
CA ALA A 448 -13.10 15.19 -0.58
C ALA A 448 -14.30 15.79 0.20
N ASP A 449 -14.02 16.54 1.26
CA ASP A 449 -15.04 17.28 2.01
C ASP A 449 -15.74 18.33 1.11
N ALA A 450 -14.99 19.05 0.28
CA ALA A 450 -15.55 20.01 -0.69
C ALA A 450 -16.46 19.32 -1.73
N CYS A 451 -16.14 18.08 -2.11
CA CYS A 451 -16.97 17.20 -2.95
C CYS A 451 -18.16 16.57 -2.20
N ARG A 452 -18.27 16.70 -0.88
CA ARG A 452 -19.24 15.97 -0.03
C ARG A 452 -19.19 14.45 -0.19
N ILE A 453 -18.01 13.89 -0.40
CA ILE A 453 -17.79 12.45 -0.50
C ILE A 453 -16.83 11.98 0.58
N ALA A 454 -16.93 10.71 0.94
CA ALA A 454 -15.97 10.10 1.85
C ALA A 454 -14.57 10.10 1.22
N ALA A 455 -13.58 10.58 1.97
CA ALA A 455 -12.19 10.50 1.57
C ALA A 455 -11.74 9.04 1.46
N THR A 456 -11.09 8.68 0.36
CA THR A 456 -10.54 7.33 0.15
C THR A 456 -9.07 7.40 -0.20
N THR A 457 -8.37 6.29 0.01
CA THR A 457 -6.93 6.23 -0.29
C THR A 457 -6.62 6.24 -1.78
N ASP A 458 -7.61 6.01 -2.65
CA ASP A 458 -7.47 6.19 -4.09
C ASP A 458 -7.31 7.66 -4.49
N MET A 459 -7.80 8.62 -3.68
CA MET A 459 -7.62 10.06 -3.93
C MET A 459 -6.17 10.51 -3.70
N ASN A 460 -5.41 9.78 -2.89
CA ASN A 460 -3.98 9.99 -2.69
C ASN A 460 -3.27 8.64 -2.43
N PRO A 461 -2.96 7.88 -3.48
CA PRO A 461 -2.50 6.50 -3.35
C PRO A 461 -1.06 6.38 -2.83
N ILE A 462 -0.22 7.41 -3.05
CA ILE A 462 1.13 7.49 -2.49
C ILE A 462 1.25 8.73 -1.59
N LEU A 463 1.60 8.53 -0.32
CA LEU A 463 1.90 9.60 0.63
C LEU A 463 3.33 9.43 1.15
N LEU A 464 4.16 10.45 0.95
CA LEU A 464 5.52 10.52 1.47
C LEU A 464 5.54 11.33 2.76
N LYS A 465 5.98 10.71 3.85
CA LYS A 465 6.14 11.38 5.13
C LYS A 465 7.63 11.64 5.39
N PRO A 466 8.10 12.89 5.29
CA PRO A 466 9.53 13.18 5.47
C PRO A 466 9.99 12.85 6.90
N LYS A 467 11.18 12.26 7.00
CA LYS A 467 11.90 11.95 8.24
C LYS A 467 13.26 12.69 8.23
N LYS A 468 14.09 12.49 9.26
CA LYS A 468 15.45 13.04 9.31
C LYS A 468 16.32 12.44 8.19
N ASP A 469 17.41 13.14 7.85
CA ASP A 469 18.47 12.68 6.94
C ASP A 469 18.02 12.32 5.51
N MET A 470 17.06 13.07 4.94
CA MET A 470 16.56 12.86 3.55
C MET A 470 15.88 11.51 3.31
N VAL A 471 15.40 10.88 4.38
CA VAL A 471 14.55 9.68 4.35
C VAL A 471 13.09 10.08 4.38
N SER A 472 12.23 9.36 3.67
CA SER A 472 10.78 9.50 3.77
C SER A 472 10.15 8.13 4.00
N GLN A 473 9.19 8.06 4.90
CA GLN A 473 8.31 6.90 5.00
C GLN A 473 7.33 6.94 3.83
N VAL A 474 7.30 5.87 3.06
CA VAL A 474 6.35 5.70 1.96
C VAL A 474 5.12 5.01 2.52
N VAL A 475 3.98 5.68 2.39
CA VAL A 475 2.65 5.19 2.75
C VAL A 475 1.89 4.95 1.44
N VAL A 476 1.38 3.74 1.27
CA VAL A 476 0.71 3.28 0.05
C VAL A 476 -0.71 2.89 0.38
N HIS A 477 -1.67 3.49 -0.31
CA HIS A 477 -3.09 3.38 0.02
C HIS A 477 -3.34 3.52 1.54
N GLY A 478 -2.70 4.51 2.15
CA GLY A 478 -2.79 4.83 3.57
C GLY A 478 -2.22 3.80 4.55
N LYS A 479 -1.51 2.77 4.09
CA LYS A 479 -0.75 1.84 4.94
C LYS A 479 0.77 2.09 4.81
N PRO A 480 1.54 2.19 5.91
CA PRO A 480 3.00 2.31 5.83
C PRO A 480 3.62 1.10 5.11
N LEU A 481 4.42 1.35 4.07
CA LEU A 481 5.15 0.31 3.34
C LEU A 481 6.56 0.13 3.92
N ARG A 482 7.40 1.17 3.81
CA ARG A 482 8.77 1.22 4.34
C ARG A 482 9.37 2.62 4.24
N ASP A 483 10.51 2.82 4.88
CA ASP A 483 11.33 4.02 4.73
C ASP A 483 12.27 3.88 3.53
N TYR A 484 12.39 4.95 2.76
CA TYR A 484 13.39 5.07 1.70
C TYR A 484 14.12 6.39 1.80
N ASP A 485 15.42 6.37 1.51
CA ASP A 485 16.10 7.58 1.08
C ASP A 485 15.59 8.02 -0.31
N ALA A 486 15.73 9.32 -0.62
CA ALA A 486 15.24 9.89 -1.86
C ALA A 486 15.77 9.20 -3.13
N ARG A 487 16.98 8.63 -3.11
CA ARG A 487 17.57 7.94 -4.26
C ARG A 487 16.99 6.53 -4.42
N ALA A 488 16.92 5.77 -3.33
CA ALA A 488 16.34 4.43 -3.32
C ALA A 488 14.86 4.45 -3.74
N TYR A 489 14.09 5.44 -3.30
CA TYR A 489 12.71 5.65 -3.74
C TYR A 489 12.63 5.77 -5.28
N ARG A 490 13.47 6.65 -5.85
CA ARG A 490 13.50 6.93 -7.29
C ARG A 490 14.04 5.79 -8.16
N GLU A 491 14.98 4.99 -7.64
CA GLU A 491 15.62 3.92 -8.42
C GLU A 491 14.90 2.58 -8.31
N LYS A 492 14.29 2.28 -7.16
CA LYS A 492 13.78 0.93 -6.86
C LYS A 492 12.26 0.85 -6.80
N TYR A 493 11.58 1.91 -6.39
CA TYR A 493 10.15 1.84 -6.07
C TYR A 493 9.26 2.62 -7.02
N LEU A 494 9.81 3.62 -7.72
CA LEU A 494 9.03 4.48 -8.59
C LEU A 494 8.21 3.68 -9.62
N GLY A 495 8.75 2.61 -10.21
CA GLY A 495 8.02 1.76 -11.15
C GLY A 495 6.75 1.13 -10.55
N GLU A 496 6.83 0.63 -9.31
CA GLU A 496 5.66 0.11 -8.58
C GLU A 496 4.67 1.24 -8.25
N ALA A 497 5.17 2.40 -7.82
CA ALA A 497 4.35 3.58 -7.55
C ALA A 497 3.56 4.05 -8.79
N GLN A 498 4.12 3.90 -10.00
CA GLN A 498 3.42 4.25 -11.25
C GLN A 498 2.17 3.41 -11.47
N GLU A 499 2.26 2.08 -11.28
CA GLU A 499 1.11 1.19 -11.50
C GLU A 499 0.05 1.40 -10.43
N ILE A 500 0.45 1.59 -9.17
CA ILE A 500 -0.47 1.96 -8.07
C ILE A 500 -1.26 3.23 -8.42
N VAL A 501 -0.57 4.27 -8.90
CA VAL A 501 -1.20 5.54 -9.30
C VAL A 501 -2.17 5.35 -10.45
N LYS A 502 -1.80 4.60 -11.49
CA LYS A 502 -2.67 4.34 -12.65
C LYS A 502 -3.93 3.57 -12.25
N GLU A 503 -3.79 2.54 -11.42
CA GLU A 503 -4.93 1.74 -10.97
C GLU A 503 -5.89 2.57 -10.11
N ALA A 504 -5.36 3.36 -9.18
CA ALA A 504 -6.15 4.27 -8.36
C ALA A 504 -6.92 5.27 -9.24
N LEU A 505 -6.25 5.88 -10.23
CA LEU A 505 -6.89 6.79 -11.17
C LEU A 505 -8.02 6.11 -11.96
N VAL A 506 -7.81 4.88 -12.44
CA VAL A 506 -8.85 4.12 -13.15
C VAL A 506 -10.05 3.83 -12.25
N ARG A 507 -9.84 3.43 -10.98
CA ARG A 507 -10.93 3.22 -10.01
C ARG A 507 -11.73 4.50 -9.78
N MET A 508 -11.05 5.63 -9.61
CA MET A 508 -11.70 6.93 -9.46
C MET A 508 -12.52 7.30 -10.70
N ARG A 509 -11.95 7.15 -11.90
CA ARG A 509 -12.63 7.45 -13.17
C ARG A 509 -13.79 6.49 -13.51
N ARG A 510 -13.90 5.35 -12.84
CA ARG A 510 -15.04 4.42 -12.96
C ARG A 510 -16.19 4.77 -12.01
N ARG A 511 -15.87 5.41 -10.88
CA ARG A 511 -16.84 5.70 -9.81
C ARG A 511 -17.47 7.08 -9.93
N TYR A 512 -16.76 8.05 -10.47
CA TYR A 512 -17.17 9.45 -10.53
C TYR A 512 -17.38 9.90 -11.98
N ASP A 513 -18.14 10.98 -12.19
CA ASP A 513 -18.37 11.57 -13.51
C ASP A 513 -17.19 12.43 -13.98
N VAL A 514 -16.42 13.02 -13.05
CA VAL A 514 -15.21 13.80 -13.34
C VAL A 514 -14.17 13.58 -12.24
N VAL A 515 -12.91 13.43 -12.62
CA VAL A 515 -11.79 13.42 -11.67
C VAL A 515 -10.91 14.66 -11.86
N VAL A 516 -10.82 15.50 -10.82
CA VAL A 516 -9.97 16.71 -10.81
C VAL A 516 -8.61 16.34 -10.23
N ILE A 517 -7.57 16.44 -11.07
CA ILE A 517 -6.21 16.03 -10.74
C ILE A 517 -5.38 17.23 -10.27
N GLU A 518 -4.72 17.07 -9.13
CA GLU A 518 -3.74 18.04 -8.63
C GLU A 518 -2.31 17.56 -8.91
N GLY A 519 -1.51 18.41 -9.56
CA GLY A 519 -0.07 18.18 -9.72
C GLY A 519 0.74 18.54 -8.47
N ALA A 520 2.03 18.21 -8.46
CA ALA A 520 2.92 18.52 -7.34
C ALA A 520 4.15 19.31 -7.81
N GLY A 521 4.55 20.34 -7.04
CA GLY A 521 5.68 21.19 -7.43
C GLY A 521 5.47 21.87 -8.79
N SER A 522 6.55 21.90 -9.60
CA SER A 522 6.56 22.41 -10.98
C SER A 522 6.74 21.28 -11.99
N PRO A 523 6.02 21.29 -13.14
CA PRO A 523 6.22 20.29 -14.19
C PRO A 523 7.53 20.47 -14.97
N ALA A 524 8.27 21.57 -14.73
CA ALA A 524 9.51 21.91 -15.43
C ALA A 524 10.79 21.52 -14.66
N GLU A 525 10.71 20.58 -13.72
CA GLU A 525 11.90 20.05 -13.04
C GLU A 525 12.65 19.05 -13.94
N VAL A 526 13.53 19.60 -14.77
CA VAL A 526 14.32 18.84 -15.78
C VAL A 526 15.05 17.62 -15.22
N ASN A 527 15.48 17.70 -13.95
CA ASN A 527 16.20 16.64 -13.24
C ASN A 527 15.28 15.51 -12.70
N LEU A 528 13.96 15.70 -12.71
CA LEU A 528 12.97 14.72 -12.23
C LEU A 528 12.05 14.22 -13.36
N LYS A 529 12.16 14.80 -14.56
CA LYS A 529 11.23 14.60 -15.67
C LYS A 529 11.15 13.15 -16.16
N ASP A 530 12.27 12.43 -16.22
CA ASP A 530 12.32 11.01 -16.61
C ASP A 530 11.62 10.09 -15.60
N ARG A 531 11.36 10.61 -14.39
CA ARG A 531 10.88 9.89 -13.21
C ARG A 531 9.68 10.58 -12.57
N ASP A 532 8.92 11.31 -13.37
CA ASP A 532 7.72 12.00 -12.92
C ASP A 532 6.53 11.03 -12.79
N ILE A 533 5.80 11.14 -11.68
CA ILE A 533 4.51 10.45 -11.46
C ILE A 533 3.42 11.42 -10.99
N VAL A 534 3.72 12.73 -10.94
CA VAL A 534 2.89 13.76 -10.30
C VAL A 534 2.46 14.86 -11.26
N ASN A 535 3.13 15.03 -12.41
CA ASN A 535 2.84 16.12 -13.35
C ASN A 535 2.54 15.60 -14.77
N MET A 536 3.42 15.82 -15.73
CA MET A 536 3.15 15.60 -17.16
C MET A 536 3.02 14.13 -17.52
N ARG A 537 3.75 13.23 -16.84
CA ARG A 537 3.55 11.78 -17.05
C ARG A 537 2.18 11.34 -16.55
N LEU A 538 1.74 11.87 -15.41
CA LEU A 538 0.39 11.63 -14.91
C LEU A 538 -0.68 12.20 -15.86
N ALA A 539 -0.48 13.43 -16.35
CA ALA A 539 -1.36 14.04 -17.36
C ALA A 539 -1.46 13.17 -18.62
N GLY A 540 -0.35 12.55 -19.04
CA GLY A 540 -0.31 11.57 -20.11
C GLY A 540 -1.12 10.31 -19.82
N TRP A 541 -0.99 9.71 -18.63
CA TRP A 541 -1.76 8.52 -18.25
C TRP A 541 -3.26 8.78 -18.09
N ALA A 542 -3.60 9.98 -17.61
CA ALA A 542 -4.98 10.41 -17.43
C ALA A 542 -5.65 10.86 -18.73
N ASP A 543 -4.85 11.13 -19.76
CA ASP A 543 -5.23 11.94 -20.91
C ASP A 543 -5.85 13.29 -20.50
N ALA A 544 -5.25 13.95 -19.52
CA ALA A 544 -5.81 15.14 -18.90
C ALA A 544 -5.43 16.43 -19.66
N PRO A 545 -6.39 17.31 -19.98
CA PRO A 545 -6.11 18.72 -20.27
C PRO A 545 -5.52 19.40 -19.02
N VAL A 546 -4.42 20.13 -19.22
CA VAL A 546 -3.66 20.76 -18.13
C VAL A 546 -3.90 22.26 -18.11
N LEU A 547 -4.25 22.80 -16.93
CA LEU A 547 -4.22 24.23 -16.64
C LEU A 547 -3.00 24.54 -15.79
N LEU A 548 -2.14 25.44 -16.30
CA LEU A 548 -0.91 25.83 -15.62
C LEU A 548 -1.14 27.11 -14.80
N ILE A 549 -1.01 26.97 -13.49
CA ILE A 549 -1.25 28.03 -12.50
C ILE A 549 0.07 28.74 -12.17
N ALA A 550 0.04 30.07 -12.10
CA ALA A 550 1.15 30.86 -11.60
C ALA A 550 0.68 31.89 -10.56
N ASP A 551 1.41 31.99 -9.46
CA ASP A 551 1.19 32.97 -8.40
C ASP A 551 1.84 34.30 -8.79
N ILE A 552 1.03 35.35 -8.97
CA ILE A 552 1.54 36.67 -9.34
C ILE A 552 2.11 37.46 -8.15
N ASP A 553 1.73 37.12 -6.91
CA ASP A 553 2.18 37.81 -5.70
C ASP A 553 3.70 37.60 -5.47
N ARG A 554 4.27 36.52 -6.05
CA ARG A 554 5.71 36.23 -6.04
C ARG A 554 6.52 37.01 -7.09
N GLY A 555 5.85 37.72 -8.00
CA GLY A 555 6.49 38.41 -9.12
C GLY A 555 6.99 37.47 -10.23
N GLY A 556 7.32 38.03 -11.40
CA GLY A 556 7.89 37.25 -12.52
C GLY A 556 6.91 36.31 -13.24
N VAL A 557 5.60 36.46 -13.03
CA VAL A 557 4.55 35.52 -13.49
C VAL A 557 4.66 35.12 -14.97
N PHE A 558 4.92 36.08 -15.86
CA PHE A 558 5.05 35.84 -17.29
C PHE A 558 6.30 35.02 -17.63
N ALA A 559 7.42 35.32 -16.96
CA ALA A 559 8.67 34.59 -17.16
C ALA A 559 8.54 33.15 -16.65
N SER A 560 7.86 32.93 -15.52
CA SER A 560 7.58 31.59 -15.00
C SER A 560 6.75 30.77 -15.97
N LEU A 561 5.64 31.32 -16.49
CA LEU A 561 4.77 30.61 -17.44
C LEU A 561 5.48 30.29 -18.76
N VAL A 562 6.15 31.29 -19.36
CA VAL A 562 6.89 31.10 -20.61
C VAL A 562 8.04 30.12 -20.41
N GLY A 563 8.83 30.27 -19.34
CA GLY A 563 9.95 29.39 -19.03
C GLY A 563 9.52 27.96 -18.77
N THR A 564 8.41 27.75 -18.04
CA THR A 564 7.83 26.42 -17.85
C THR A 564 7.46 25.80 -19.19
N LEU A 565 6.72 26.51 -20.06
CA LEU A 565 6.34 25.98 -21.38
C LEU A 565 7.54 25.70 -22.29
N ASP A 566 8.62 26.47 -22.18
CA ASP A 566 9.82 26.29 -23.01
C ASP A 566 10.55 24.99 -22.68
N ILE A 567 10.52 24.57 -21.42
CA ILE A 567 11.14 23.32 -20.92
C ILE A 567 10.32 22.06 -21.28
N LEU A 568 9.01 22.21 -21.52
CA LEU A 568 8.15 21.11 -21.90
C LEU A 568 8.43 20.60 -23.31
N THR A 569 8.24 19.29 -23.53
CA THR A 569 8.26 18.73 -24.89
C THR A 569 7.06 19.27 -25.69
N PRO A 570 7.07 19.20 -27.03
CA PRO A 570 5.94 19.61 -27.84
C PRO A 570 4.62 18.93 -27.44
N GLU A 571 4.65 17.64 -27.13
CA GLU A 571 3.50 16.86 -26.70
C GLU A 571 2.95 17.33 -25.33
N GLU A 572 3.84 17.56 -24.36
CA GLU A 572 3.47 18.09 -23.04
C GLU A 572 2.92 19.52 -23.14
N ARG A 573 3.52 20.35 -24.00
CA ARG A 573 3.04 21.70 -24.29
C ARG A 573 1.65 21.69 -24.92
N ASP A 574 1.34 20.70 -25.75
CA ASP A 574 0.01 20.58 -26.35
C ASP A 574 -1.08 20.25 -25.32
N ARG A 575 -0.74 19.43 -24.32
CA ARG A 575 -1.62 19.10 -23.19
C ARG A 575 -1.97 20.31 -22.33
N VAL A 576 -1.11 21.33 -22.25
CA VAL A 576 -1.44 22.59 -21.59
C VAL A 576 -2.49 23.32 -22.42
N LYS A 577 -3.70 23.48 -21.88
CA LYS A 577 -4.83 24.13 -22.56
C LYS A 577 -5.00 25.61 -22.20
N GLY A 578 -4.35 26.08 -21.14
CA GLY A 578 -4.30 27.49 -20.81
C GLY A 578 -3.67 27.79 -19.45
N PHE A 579 -3.69 29.07 -19.08
CA PHE A 579 -3.09 29.57 -17.85
C PHE A 579 -4.12 30.10 -16.87
N VAL A 580 -3.80 29.97 -15.57
CA VAL A 580 -4.53 30.63 -14.48
C VAL A 580 -3.54 31.50 -13.70
N ILE A 581 -3.79 32.80 -13.67
CA ILE A 581 -3.03 33.76 -12.85
C ILE A 581 -3.70 33.83 -11.49
N ASN A 582 -3.03 33.39 -10.44
CA ASN A 582 -3.60 33.31 -9.10
C ASN A 582 -3.07 34.41 -8.18
N LYS A 583 -3.84 34.73 -7.13
CA LYS A 583 -3.55 35.74 -6.09
C LYS A 583 -3.34 37.16 -6.64
N PHE A 584 -4.06 37.53 -7.70
CA PHE A 584 -3.95 38.88 -8.23
C PHE A 584 -4.48 39.94 -7.27
N ARG A 585 -3.76 41.05 -7.15
CA ARG A 585 -4.16 42.21 -6.34
C ARG A 585 -4.22 43.43 -7.25
N GLY A 586 -5.39 44.06 -7.32
CA GLY A 586 -5.60 45.29 -8.09
C GLY A 586 -6.60 45.14 -9.23
N ASP A 587 -6.51 46.05 -10.20
CA ASP A 587 -7.42 46.11 -11.35
C ASP A 587 -6.91 45.23 -12.51
N VAL A 588 -7.73 44.25 -12.90
CA VAL A 588 -7.38 43.28 -13.96
C VAL A 588 -7.20 43.97 -15.32
N SER A 589 -7.85 45.12 -15.56
CA SER A 589 -7.68 45.85 -16.83
C SER A 589 -6.25 46.32 -17.05
N LEU A 590 -5.51 46.58 -15.97
CA LEU A 590 -4.09 46.97 -16.04
C LEU A 590 -3.18 45.80 -16.44
N LEU A 591 -3.62 44.56 -16.18
CA LEU A 591 -2.89 43.36 -16.55
C LEU A 591 -3.14 42.94 -18.00
N LYS A 592 -4.25 43.37 -18.60
CA LYS A 592 -4.73 42.95 -19.93
C LYS A 592 -3.65 43.01 -21.03
N PRO A 593 -2.85 44.08 -21.19
CA PRO A 593 -1.79 44.11 -22.21
C PRO A 593 -0.75 43.00 -22.05
N GLY A 594 -0.43 42.63 -20.80
CA GLY A 594 0.48 41.54 -20.48
C GLY A 594 -0.12 40.16 -20.74
N LEU A 595 -1.42 39.98 -20.45
CA LEU A 595 -2.14 38.75 -20.79
C LEU A 595 -2.20 38.55 -22.30
N ASP A 596 -2.55 39.59 -23.07
CA ASP A 596 -2.60 39.51 -24.53
C ASP A 596 -1.22 39.21 -25.14
N TRP A 597 -0.15 39.74 -24.53
CA TRP A 597 1.22 39.39 -24.93
C TRP A 597 1.52 37.92 -24.65
N LEU A 598 1.14 37.39 -23.49
CA LEU A 598 1.38 36.00 -23.10
C LEU A 598 0.65 35.04 -24.06
N GLU A 599 -0.61 35.33 -24.38
CA GLU A 599 -1.40 34.53 -25.32
C GLU A 599 -0.77 34.52 -26.72
N ARG A 600 -0.38 35.70 -27.24
CA ARG A 600 0.33 35.78 -28.53
C ARG A 600 1.67 35.04 -28.52
N ARG A 601 2.42 35.11 -27.41
CA ARG A 601 3.77 34.52 -27.30
C ARG A 601 3.73 33.00 -27.20
N THR A 602 2.69 32.45 -26.58
CA THR A 602 2.59 31.02 -26.23
C THR A 602 1.59 30.26 -27.10
N GLY A 603 0.64 30.95 -27.73
CA GLY A 603 -0.48 30.34 -28.44
C GLY A 603 -1.51 29.68 -27.52
N LYS A 604 -1.44 29.92 -26.21
CA LYS A 604 -2.34 29.34 -25.20
C LYS A 604 -3.12 30.45 -24.49
N PRO A 605 -4.44 30.29 -24.26
CA PRO A 605 -5.26 31.31 -23.63
C PRO A 605 -5.00 31.46 -22.14
N VAL A 606 -5.29 32.64 -21.60
CA VAL A 606 -5.43 32.86 -20.16
C VAL A 606 -6.89 32.59 -19.80
N LEU A 607 -7.13 31.51 -19.06
CA LEU A 607 -8.47 31.04 -18.71
C LEU A 607 -9.01 31.69 -17.44
N GLY A 608 -8.15 32.31 -16.63
CA GLY A 608 -8.60 33.05 -15.45
C GLY A 608 -7.53 33.90 -14.80
N VAL A 609 -7.97 34.99 -14.18
CA VAL A 609 -7.16 35.82 -13.27
C VAL A 609 -7.90 35.87 -11.94
N ILE A 610 -7.48 35.02 -11.00
CA ILE A 610 -8.14 34.82 -9.72
C ILE A 610 -7.62 35.88 -8.74
N PRO A 611 -8.47 36.82 -8.28
CA PRO A 611 -8.05 37.80 -7.29
C PRO A 611 -7.74 37.13 -5.95
N TYR A 612 -6.86 37.76 -5.17
CA TYR A 612 -6.59 37.31 -3.81
C TYR A 612 -7.87 37.35 -2.95
N LEU A 613 -8.23 36.21 -2.37
CA LEU A 613 -9.38 36.07 -1.49
C LEU A 613 -8.89 36.10 -0.02
N PRO A 614 -9.09 37.20 0.73
CA PRO A 614 -8.72 37.26 2.15
C PRO A 614 -9.63 36.36 3.00
N ASP A 615 -9.15 35.94 4.17
CA ASP A 615 -9.96 35.25 5.18
C ASP A 615 -10.71 34.02 4.65
N LEU A 616 -10.02 33.17 3.89
CA LEU A 616 -10.64 32.01 3.24
C LEU A 616 -11.27 31.02 4.24
N GLY A 617 -10.74 30.93 5.46
CA GLY A 617 -11.29 30.05 6.51
C GLY A 617 -11.17 28.54 6.18
N LEU A 618 -10.30 28.19 5.23
CA LEU A 618 -9.96 26.82 4.87
C LEU A 618 -8.51 26.51 5.28
N GLU A 619 -8.21 25.24 5.47
CA GLU A 619 -6.93 24.77 5.97
C GLU A 619 -5.83 24.89 4.90
N ASP A 620 -4.62 25.26 5.34
CA ASP A 620 -3.44 25.35 4.46
C ASP A 620 -2.74 23.98 4.35
N GLU A 621 -2.23 23.63 3.16
CA GLU A 621 -1.65 22.31 2.87
C GLU A 621 -0.30 22.07 3.55
N ASP A 622 0.55 23.11 3.66
CA ASP A 622 1.93 22.98 4.11
C ASP A 622 2.14 23.37 5.59
N SER A 623 2.98 22.58 6.25
CA SER A 623 3.32 22.56 7.68
C SER A 623 3.90 23.86 8.28
N ALA A 624 3.87 24.98 7.56
CA ALA A 624 4.10 26.31 8.12
C ALA A 624 2.85 26.89 8.85
N SER A 625 1.77 26.12 8.93
CA SER A 625 0.48 26.55 9.49
C SER A 625 0.50 26.87 10.99
N LEU A 626 1.39 26.29 11.79
CA LEU A 626 1.51 26.64 13.22
C LEU A 626 2.06 28.05 13.44
N ASP A 627 3.04 28.47 12.64
CA ASP A 627 3.60 29.83 12.72
C ASP A 627 2.70 30.86 12.01
N ALA A 628 1.88 30.42 11.04
CA ALA A 628 0.89 31.25 10.36
C ALA A 628 -0.43 31.41 11.13
N LYS A 629 -0.80 30.44 11.98
CA LYS A 629 -1.91 30.54 12.94
C LYS A 629 -1.53 31.55 14.01
N ARG A 630 -1.86 32.81 13.73
CA ARG A 630 -1.61 33.94 14.64
C ARG A 630 -2.20 33.60 16.01
N PRO A 631 -1.46 33.86 17.10
CA PRO A 631 -2.08 33.92 18.42
C PRO A 631 -3.30 34.83 18.34
N SER A 632 -4.35 34.49 19.07
CA SER A 632 -5.39 35.46 19.39
C SER A 632 -4.66 36.75 19.82
N GLY A 633 -5.05 37.91 19.26
CA GLY A 633 -4.54 39.19 19.78
C GLY A 633 -4.80 39.29 21.29
N PRO A 634 -4.33 40.35 21.98
CA PRO A 634 -4.44 40.44 23.44
C PRO A 634 -5.85 40.10 23.94
N LYS A 635 -5.93 39.23 24.96
CA LYS A 635 -7.17 38.77 25.60
C LYS A 635 -8.08 39.97 25.87
N ARG A 636 -9.32 39.90 25.39
CA ARG A 636 -10.36 40.89 25.67
C ARG A 636 -11.15 40.48 26.92
N GLU A 637 -11.75 41.48 27.57
CA GLU A 637 -12.61 41.24 28.73
C GLU A 637 -13.78 40.32 28.37
N GLY A 638 -14.09 39.35 29.25
CA GLY A 638 -15.16 38.38 29.05
C GLY A 638 -14.82 37.20 28.12
N GLN A 639 -13.57 37.07 27.67
CA GLN A 639 -13.08 35.90 26.93
C GLN A 639 -12.50 34.83 27.86
N VAL A 640 -12.75 33.56 27.55
CA VAL A 640 -12.12 32.40 28.19
C VAL A 640 -10.71 32.22 27.64
N ASP A 641 -9.68 32.20 28.50
CA ASP A 641 -8.29 31.97 28.11
C ASP A 641 -7.95 30.47 28.07
N VAL A 642 -7.66 29.96 26.88
CA VAL A 642 -7.28 28.58 26.64
C VAL A 642 -5.81 28.50 26.23
N ALA A 643 -4.99 27.91 27.10
CA ALA A 643 -3.58 27.65 26.82
C ALA A 643 -3.40 26.26 26.19
N VAL A 644 -2.89 26.22 24.96
CA VAL A 644 -2.50 24.97 24.27
C VAL A 644 -0.99 24.78 24.40
N LEU A 645 -0.55 23.64 24.92
CA LEU A 645 0.89 23.35 25.03
C LEU A 645 1.50 23.12 23.64
N ARG A 646 2.52 23.91 23.28
CA ARG A 646 3.27 23.76 22.02
C ARG A 646 4.33 22.67 22.19
N LEU A 647 3.90 21.42 22.06
CA LEU A 647 4.82 20.27 22.12
C LEU A 647 5.79 20.27 20.92
N PRO A 648 7.07 19.89 21.09
CA PRO A 648 8.04 19.84 19.99
C PRO A 648 7.61 18.93 18.83
N ARG A 649 6.84 17.88 19.12
CA ARG A 649 6.35 16.91 18.12
C ARG A 649 4.83 16.89 18.04
N LEU A 650 4.20 18.06 18.24
CA LEU A 650 2.76 18.27 18.12
C LEU A 650 2.17 17.56 16.87
N SER A 651 1.12 16.77 17.09
CA SER A 651 0.30 16.17 16.02
C SER A 651 -1.12 16.74 16.05
N ASN A 652 -1.87 16.55 14.96
CA ASN A 652 -3.31 16.84 14.87
C ASN A 652 -3.71 18.24 15.41
N PHE A 653 -2.89 19.26 15.14
CA PHE A 653 -3.09 20.65 15.58
C PHE A 653 -4.41 21.32 15.12
N THR A 654 -5.24 20.61 14.37
CA THR A 654 -6.56 21.06 13.94
C THR A 654 -7.66 20.72 14.93
N ASP A 655 -7.39 19.91 15.96
CA ASP A 655 -8.39 19.51 16.97
C ASP A 655 -9.05 20.69 17.69
N PHE A 656 -8.32 21.80 17.80
CA PHE A 656 -8.75 23.02 18.48
C PHE A 656 -9.00 24.20 17.52
N ASP A 657 -9.05 23.95 16.20
CA ASP A 657 -9.41 24.97 15.19
C ASP A 657 -10.75 25.66 15.46
N PRO A 658 -11.81 24.94 15.89
CA PRO A 658 -13.06 25.57 16.26
C PRO A 658 -12.92 26.64 17.35
N LEU A 659 -11.93 26.53 18.25
CA LEU A 659 -11.73 27.49 19.35
C LEU A 659 -11.19 28.83 18.88
N PHE A 660 -10.43 28.89 17.77
CA PHE A 660 -9.98 30.15 17.18
C PHE A 660 -11.14 30.97 16.60
N GLU A 661 -12.25 30.31 16.29
CA GLU A 661 -13.43 30.90 15.67
C GLU A 661 -14.53 31.26 16.70
N GLU A 662 -14.36 30.87 17.96
CA GLU A 662 -15.27 31.23 19.05
C GLU A 662 -14.97 32.66 19.52
N PRO A 663 -15.91 33.61 19.41
CA PRO A 663 -15.66 35.02 19.71
C PRO A 663 -15.37 35.29 21.20
N ASP A 664 -15.89 34.43 22.09
CA ASP A 664 -15.69 34.51 23.54
C ASP A 664 -14.52 33.64 24.04
N VAL A 665 -13.65 33.15 23.15
CA VAL A 665 -12.46 32.38 23.50
C VAL A 665 -11.21 33.11 23.02
N HIS A 666 -10.22 33.18 23.90
CA HIS A 666 -8.87 33.61 23.60
C HIS A 666 -7.96 32.37 23.69
N ILE A 667 -7.44 31.93 22.55
CA ILE A 667 -6.56 30.76 22.47
C ILE A 667 -5.12 31.20 22.21
N ARG A 668 -4.17 30.60 22.94
CA ARG A 668 -2.75 30.89 22.84
C ARG A 668 -1.89 29.64 23.01
N TYR A 669 -0.73 29.64 22.37
CA TYR A 669 0.27 28.59 22.54
C TYR A 669 1.24 28.91 23.67
N VAL A 670 1.57 27.90 24.48
CA VAL A 670 2.54 28.00 25.57
C VAL A 670 3.73 27.10 25.24
N SER A 671 4.92 27.70 25.14
CA SER A 671 6.16 26.97 24.83
C SER A 671 7.12 26.88 26.02
N GLY A 672 6.83 27.61 27.11
CA GLY A 672 7.63 27.59 28.32
C GLY A 672 6.93 28.27 29.49
N VAL A 673 7.54 28.20 30.68
CA VAL A 673 6.96 28.72 31.93
C VAL A 673 6.69 30.23 31.88
N SER A 674 7.52 30.99 31.15
CA SER A 674 7.32 32.44 30.95
C SER A 674 6.01 32.79 30.25
N ASP A 675 5.52 31.87 29.41
CA ASP A 675 4.34 32.08 28.59
C ASP A 675 3.08 31.54 29.28
N TRP A 676 3.21 30.93 30.47
CA TRP A 676 2.12 30.21 31.14
C TRP A 676 0.94 31.12 31.44
N GLY A 677 1.16 32.33 31.98
CA GLY A 677 0.10 33.25 32.37
C GLY A 677 -0.83 32.65 33.44
N GLU A 678 -2.11 32.99 33.38
CA GLU A 678 -3.18 32.45 34.23
C GLU A 678 -4.32 31.94 33.33
N PRO A 679 -4.14 30.77 32.69
CA PRO A 679 -5.15 30.24 31.79
C PRO A 679 -6.39 29.79 32.55
N ASP A 680 -7.56 29.94 31.93
CA ASP A 680 -8.81 29.40 32.46
C ASP A 680 -8.91 27.88 32.17
N ALA A 681 -8.35 27.44 31.03
CA ALA A 681 -8.21 26.03 30.68
C ALA A 681 -6.88 25.73 29.97
N VAL A 682 -6.37 24.51 30.15
CA VAL A 682 -5.15 24.02 29.51
C VAL A 682 -5.47 22.81 28.61
N ILE A 683 -4.86 22.75 27.43
CA ILE A 683 -4.95 21.61 26.52
C ILE A 683 -3.55 21.02 26.31
N ILE A 684 -3.40 19.72 26.61
CA ILE A 684 -2.27 18.90 26.20
C ILE A 684 -2.69 18.17 24.90
N PRO A 685 -2.17 18.60 23.75
CA PRO A 685 -2.57 18.02 22.46
C PRO A 685 -1.91 16.66 22.20
N GLY A 686 -2.23 16.07 21.05
CA GLY A 686 -1.54 14.87 20.55
C GLY A 686 -0.06 15.11 20.24
N SER A 687 0.73 14.04 20.27
CA SER A 687 2.16 14.03 19.96
C SER A 687 2.49 12.86 19.05
N LYS A 688 3.53 13.02 18.21
CA LYS A 688 4.13 11.94 17.42
C LYS A 688 5.13 11.10 18.22
N ASN A 689 5.51 11.52 19.43
CA ASN A 689 6.32 10.75 20.37
C ASN A 689 5.96 11.17 21.80
N THR A 690 5.13 10.35 22.43
CA THR A 690 4.52 10.66 23.73
C THR A 690 5.57 10.70 24.83
N VAL A 691 6.53 9.77 24.80
CA VAL A 691 7.56 9.67 25.84
C VAL A 691 8.51 10.87 25.82
N ASP A 692 9.01 11.26 24.65
CA ASP A 692 9.95 12.38 24.55
C ASP A 692 9.28 13.73 24.83
N ASP A 693 8.03 13.92 24.42
CA ASP A 693 7.32 15.16 24.70
C ASP A 693 6.91 15.26 26.18
N LEU A 694 6.65 14.14 26.87
CA LEU A 694 6.49 14.14 28.33
C LEU A 694 7.79 14.52 29.06
N LYS A 695 8.95 14.02 28.59
CA LYS A 695 10.26 14.45 29.11
C LYS A 695 10.47 15.94 28.90
N TYR A 696 10.11 16.47 27.74
CA TYR A 696 10.17 17.90 27.46
C TYR A 696 9.29 18.73 28.42
N LEU A 697 8.07 18.28 28.73
CA LEU A 697 7.21 18.96 29.72
C LEU A 697 7.86 19.02 31.11
N ARG A 698 8.62 17.99 31.49
CA ARG A 698 9.40 17.98 32.75
C ARG A 698 10.57 18.94 32.70
N GLU A 699 11.40 18.83 31.67
CA GLU A 699 12.63 19.61 31.51
C GLU A 699 12.34 21.10 31.36
N SER A 700 11.24 21.47 30.70
CA SER A 700 10.79 22.85 30.54
C SER A 700 10.14 23.43 31.80
N GLY A 701 9.78 22.61 32.78
CA GLY A 701 9.04 23.01 33.99
C GLY A 701 7.52 23.12 33.78
N LEU A 702 7.00 22.88 32.57
CA LEU A 702 5.57 22.95 32.26
C LEU A 702 4.74 21.90 33.01
N GLU A 703 5.28 20.71 33.31
CA GLU A 703 4.57 19.72 34.14
C GLU A 703 4.22 20.30 35.52
N ALA A 704 5.12 21.05 36.12
CA ALA A 704 4.88 21.67 37.43
C ALA A 704 3.77 22.72 37.36
N CYS A 705 3.70 23.48 36.26
CA CYS A 705 2.62 24.43 36.00
C CYS A 705 1.27 23.72 35.82
N ILE A 706 1.22 22.62 35.06
CA ILE A 706 0.01 21.80 34.88
C ILE A 706 -0.50 21.29 36.23
N ARG A 707 0.39 20.73 37.06
CA ARG A 707 0.02 20.21 38.38
C ARG A 707 -0.53 21.32 39.28
N ARG A 708 0.10 22.49 39.29
CA ARG A 708 -0.37 23.65 40.07
C ARG A 708 -1.75 24.11 39.61
N HIS A 709 -1.93 24.28 38.30
CA HIS A 709 -3.20 24.70 37.70
C HIS A 709 -4.34 23.76 38.08
N VAL A 710 -4.12 22.44 38.01
CA VAL A 710 -5.12 21.45 38.44
C VAL A 710 -5.37 21.53 39.95
N GLN A 711 -4.34 21.70 40.78
CA GLN A 711 -4.49 21.84 42.24
C GLN A 711 -5.27 23.10 42.64
N GLU A 712 -5.16 24.16 41.85
CA GLU A 712 -5.89 25.43 42.02
C GLU A 712 -7.33 25.34 41.46
N GLY A 713 -7.74 24.18 40.94
CA GLY A 713 -9.09 23.95 40.43
C GLY A 713 -9.28 24.41 38.98
N GLY A 714 -8.21 24.56 38.22
CA GLY A 714 -8.23 24.88 36.80
C GLY A 714 -8.61 23.68 35.92
N ARG A 715 -9.11 23.95 34.71
CA ARG A 715 -9.55 22.92 33.76
C ARG A 715 -8.41 22.43 32.87
N LEU A 716 -8.39 21.12 32.59
CA LEU A 716 -7.33 20.47 31.80
C LEU A 716 -7.91 19.40 30.87
N ILE A 717 -7.47 19.41 29.61
CA ILE A 717 -7.81 18.38 28.62
C ILE A 717 -6.54 17.71 28.10
N GLY A 718 -6.52 16.38 28.05
CA GLY A 718 -5.56 15.61 27.26
C GLY A 718 -6.23 15.02 26.02
N ILE A 719 -5.64 15.21 24.83
CA ILE A 719 -6.11 14.57 23.59
C ILE A 719 -5.06 13.58 23.10
N CYS A 720 -5.46 12.32 22.88
CA CYS A 720 -4.62 11.23 22.40
C CYS A 720 -3.34 11.06 23.25
N ALA A 721 -2.15 11.38 22.72
CA ALA A 721 -0.90 11.34 23.50
C ALA A 721 -0.97 12.22 24.76
N GLY A 722 -1.62 13.39 24.68
CA GLY A 722 -1.85 14.23 25.84
C GLY A 722 -2.69 13.53 26.91
N TYR A 723 -3.68 12.73 26.52
CA TYR A 723 -4.46 11.89 27.43
C TYR A 723 -3.60 10.77 28.04
N GLN A 724 -2.75 10.12 27.24
CA GLN A 724 -1.80 9.10 27.73
C GLN A 724 -0.85 9.68 28.78
N MET A 725 -0.33 10.89 28.56
CA MET A 725 0.55 11.59 29.50
C MET A 725 -0.12 11.85 30.86
N LEU A 726 -1.45 12.02 30.91
CA LEU A 726 -2.19 12.21 32.16
C LEU A 726 -2.25 10.95 33.03
N GLY A 727 -1.99 9.77 32.47
CA GLY A 727 -1.98 8.50 33.20
C GLY A 727 -0.87 8.37 34.23
N ARG A 728 -0.90 7.29 35.01
CA ARG A 728 0.09 6.94 36.03
C ARG A 728 1.41 6.50 35.41
N ARG A 729 1.38 5.69 34.34
CA ARG A 729 2.57 5.12 33.69
C ARG A 729 2.40 5.01 32.18
N LEU A 730 3.52 5.19 31.48
CA LEU A 730 3.72 4.89 30.08
C LEU A 730 4.72 3.73 29.99
N LEU A 731 4.31 2.61 29.41
CA LEU A 731 5.09 1.37 29.29
C LEU A 731 5.48 1.18 27.83
N ASP A 732 6.78 1.06 27.55
CA ASP A 732 7.31 0.81 26.20
C ASP A 732 8.26 -0.41 26.20
N PRO A 733 7.75 -1.61 26.52
CA PRO A 733 8.58 -2.81 26.75
C PRO A 733 9.38 -3.22 25.50
N GLU A 734 8.84 -2.92 24.31
CA GLU A 734 9.44 -3.24 23.01
C GLU A 734 10.24 -2.07 22.42
N ARG A 735 10.32 -0.92 23.11
CA ARG A 735 11.04 0.29 22.68
C ARG A 735 10.56 0.81 21.32
N ILE A 736 9.24 0.91 21.17
CA ILE A 736 8.54 1.36 19.97
C ILE A 736 8.62 2.88 19.80
N GLU A 737 8.38 3.65 20.87
CA GLU A 737 8.41 5.11 20.84
C GLU A 737 9.74 5.68 21.34
N SER A 738 10.41 5.02 22.28
CA SER A 738 11.63 5.55 22.89
C SER A 738 12.61 4.48 23.36
N ASP A 739 13.85 4.90 23.64
CA ASP A 739 14.86 4.04 24.28
C ASP A 739 14.54 3.71 25.76
N THR A 740 13.46 4.29 26.30
CA THR A 740 13.05 4.16 27.71
C THR A 740 11.92 3.14 27.83
N GLY A 741 12.20 2.00 28.48
CA GLY A 741 11.21 0.91 28.59
C GLY A 741 9.99 1.23 29.45
N GLU A 742 10.08 2.23 30.31
CA GLU A 742 9.00 2.70 31.17
C GLU A 742 9.24 4.15 31.62
N LEU A 743 8.18 4.95 31.67
CA LEU A 743 8.21 6.30 32.22
C LEU A 743 6.96 6.56 33.09
N PRO A 744 7.10 7.12 34.32
CA PRO A 744 5.95 7.61 35.06
C PRO A 744 5.24 8.71 34.24
N GLY A 745 3.91 8.70 34.22
CA GLY A 745 3.11 9.78 33.62
C GLY A 745 2.95 10.97 34.58
N ILE A 746 2.07 11.92 34.25
CA ILE A 746 1.71 13.02 35.15
C ILE A 746 0.89 12.47 36.34
N GLY A 747 0.18 11.36 36.17
CA GLY A 747 -0.51 10.67 37.27
C GLY A 747 -1.74 11.40 37.77
N LEU A 748 -2.49 12.03 36.86
CA LEU A 748 -3.81 12.62 37.14
C LEU A 748 -4.94 11.59 36.95
N PHE A 749 -4.70 10.52 36.18
CA PHE A 749 -5.60 9.37 36.09
C PHE A 749 -4.91 8.09 36.55
N PRO A 750 -5.65 7.14 37.17
CA PRO A 750 -5.17 5.81 37.53
C PRO A 750 -5.14 4.90 36.28
N SER A 751 -4.52 5.37 35.21
CA SER A 751 -4.40 4.65 33.95
C SER A 751 -2.95 4.32 33.62
N GLU A 752 -2.73 3.16 33.02
CA GLU A 752 -1.43 2.74 32.49
C GLU A 752 -1.57 2.50 30.99
N THR A 753 -0.68 3.09 30.20
CA THR A 753 -0.70 2.94 28.74
C THR A 753 0.52 2.15 28.30
N THR A 754 0.29 1.03 27.61
CA THR A 754 1.35 0.21 27.01
C THR A 754 1.42 0.47 25.52
N PHE A 755 2.57 0.95 25.03
CA PHE A 755 2.81 1.12 23.60
C PHE A 755 2.97 -0.24 22.92
N THR A 756 2.24 -0.42 21.83
CA THR A 756 2.24 -1.64 21.00
C THR A 756 2.55 -1.26 19.55
N PRO A 757 3.14 -2.17 18.75
CA PRO A 757 3.39 -1.93 17.32
C PRO A 757 2.09 -1.63 16.55
N ASP A 758 0.98 -2.21 17.00
CA ASP A 758 -0.33 -2.01 16.41
C ASP A 758 -0.84 -0.59 16.67
N LYS A 759 -1.10 0.12 15.58
CA LYS A 759 -1.69 1.45 15.57
C LYS A 759 -3.20 1.33 15.42
N ARG A 760 -3.96 2.01 16.28
CA ARG A 760 -5.41 2.15 16.10
C ARG A 760 -5.70 3.36 15.23
N THR A 761 -6.46 3.16 14.15
CA THR A 761 -6.89 4.21 13.23
C THR A 761 -8.34 3.94 12.84
N GLU A 762 -9.30 4.60 13.48
CA GLU A 762 -10.73 4.27 13.34
C GLU A 762 -11.58 5.55 13.39
N ARG A 763 -12.60 5.69 12.53
CA ARG A 763 -13.62 6.72 12.73
C ARG A 763 -14.60 6.26 13.79
N VAL A 764 -15.02 7.20 14.64
CA VAL A 764 -15.90 6.91 15.77
C VAL A 764 -17.07 7.89 15.82
N SER A 765 -18.24 7.37 16.17
CA SER A 765 -19.42 8.15 16.52
C SER A 765 -20.00 7.63 17.81
N GLY A 766 -20.74 8.46 18.53
CA GLY A 766 -21.33 8.06 19.79
C GLY A 766 -21.95 9.21 20.55
N SER A 767 -21.89 9.11 21.87
CA SER A 767 -22.44 10.14 22.75
C SER A 767 -21.54 10.44 23.93
N ALA A 768 -21.57 11.68 24.39
CA ALA A 768 -20.90 12.15 25.59
C ALA A 768 -21.88 12.25 26.75
N ASN A 769 -21.59 11.54 27.84
CA ASN A 769 -22.32 11.61 29.10
C ASN A 769 -21.77 12.76 29.96
N TRP A 770 -22.02 13.99 29.48
CA TRP A 770 -21.38 15.19 29.99
C TRP A 770 -22.10 15.80 31.21
N PRO A 771 -21.39 16.20 32.29
CA PRO A 771 -22.02 16.81 33.47
C PRO A 771 -22.90 18.03 33.14
N GLY A 772 -22.43 18.95 32.28
CA GLY A 772 -23.15 20.16 31.91
C GLY A 772 -24.29 20.00 30.89
N ALA A 773 -24.52 18.80 30.34
CA ALA A 773 -25.51 18.57 29.28
C ALA A 773 -26.95 18.34 29.77
N GLY A 774 -27.20 18.34 31.09
CA GLY A 774 -28.49 17.97 31.66
C GLY A 774 -28.77 16.46 31.58
N SER A 775 -30.03 16.05 31.35
CA SER A 775 -30.43 14.63 31.32
C SER A 775 -30.21 13.93 29.96
N GLY A 776 -29.60 14.59 28.97
CA GLY A 776 -29.37 14.05 27.63
C GLY A 776 -27.88 13.86 27.34
N ALA A 777 -27.55 12.78 26.62
CA ALA A 777 -26.19 12.57 26.11
C ALA A 777 -25.98 13.40 24.83
N LEU A 778 -24.83 14.07 24.71
CA LEU A 778 -24.50 14.91 23.55
C LEU A 778 -23.95 14.04 22.41
N PRO A 779 -24.42 14.18 21.16
CA PRO A 779 -23.84 13.45 20.04
C PRO A 779 -22.39 13.88 19.81
N VAL A 780 -21.52 12.90 19.58
CA VAL A 780 -20.11 13.15 19.26
C VAL A 780 -19.66 12.32 18.07
N GLU A 781 -18.86 12.94 17.22
CA GLU A 781 -18.14 12.30 16.13
C GLU A 781 -16.66 12.70 16.15
N GLY A 782 -15.82 11.81 15.64
CA GLY A 782 -14.39 12.03 15.55
C GLY A 782 -13.65 10.82 14.98
N TYR A 783 -12.38 10.70 15.33
CA TYR A 783 -11.57 9.55 14.93
C TYR A 783 -10.47 9.29 15.96
N GLU A 784 -10.09 8.03 16.11
CA GLU A 784 -8.96 7.59 16.91
C GLU A 784 -7.75 7.39 16.00
N ILE A 785 -6.61 7.95 16.36
CA ILE A 785 -5.32 7.72 15.69
C ILE A 785 -4.20 7.69 16.71
N HIS A 786 -3.94 6.52 17.29
CA HIS A 786 -2.99 6.40 18.39
C HIS A 786 -2.28 5.06 18.42
N MET A 787 -1.12 5.04 19.08
CA MET A 787 -0.39 3.81 19.40
C MET A 787 -0.55 3.52 20.89
N GLY A 788 -0.65 2.25 21.23
CA GLY A 788 -0.76 1.79 22.60
C GLY A 788 -2.17 1.60 23.14
N ARG A 789 -2.25 0.83 24.22
CA ARG A 789 -3.49 0.40 24.90
C ARG A 789 -3.50 0.90 26.32
N THR A 790 -4.56 1.61 26.70
CA THR A 790 -4.73 2.12 28.06
C THR A 790 -5.63 1.19 28.87
N VAL A 791 -5.18 0.84 30.06
CA VAL A 791 -5.95 0.12 31.08
C VAL A 791 -6.06 0.97 32.33
N PHE A 792 -7.16 0.84 33.07
CA PHE A 792 -7.36 1.51 34.35
C PHE A 792 -7.11 0.54 35.50
N VAL A 793 -6.36 0.99 36.50
CA VAL A 793 -6.09 0.20 37.71
C VAL A 793 -7.11 0.46 38.82
N GLU A 794 -7.90 1.52 38.68
CA GLU A 794 -9.00 1.92 39.56
C GLU A 794 -10.18 2.40 38.68
N ASP A 795 -11.42 2.29 39.15
CA ASP A 795 -12.59 2.77 38.41
C ASP A 795 -12.53 4.29 38.19
N VAL A 796 -12.83 4.73 36.98
CA VAL A 796 -12.90 6.14 36.61
C VAL A 796 -14.18 6.43 35.85
N ARG A 797 -14.65 7.67 35.92
CA ARG A 797 -15.75 8.12 35.08
C ARG A 797 -15.30 8.18 33.62
N ARG A 798 -16.01 7.47 32.73
CA ARG A 798 -15.77 7.48 31.28
C ARG A 798 -16.74 8.44 30.60
N PRO A 799 -16.26 9.56 30.02
CA PRO A 799 -17.14 10.59 29.48
C PRO A 799 -17.77 10.24 28.12
N PHE A 800 -17.16 9.34 27.35
CA PHE A 800 -17.60 9.04 25.99
C PHE A 800 -18.00 7.57 25.83
N SER A 801 -19.14 7.34 25.20
CA SER A 801 -19.58 6.02 24.76
C SER A 801 -19.58 6.03 23.24
N ILE A 802 -18.60 5.36 22.64
CA ILE A 802 -18.31 5.45 21.21
C ILE A 802 -18.36 4.08 20.53
N ARG A 803 -18.70 4.10 19.24
CA ARG A 803 -18.69 2.93 18.36
C ARG A 803 -17.85 3.22 17.12
N ILE A 804 -17.25 2.16 16.61
CA ILE A 804 -16.51 2.16 15.35
C ILE A 804 -17.53 2.04 14.23
N HIS A 805 -17.36 2.78 13.13
CA HIS A 805 -18.32 2.80 12.03
C HIS A 805 -18.47 1.45 11.29
N ASP A 806 -17.44 0.59 11.24
CA ASP A 806 -17.38 -0.60 10.36
C ASP A 806 -17.23 -1.96 11.10
N ALA A 807 -17.67 -2.08 12.36
CA ALA A 807 -17.59 -3.36 13.08
C ALA A 807 -18.63 -4.39 12.56
N PRO A 808 -18.25 -5.65 12.22
CA PRO A 808 -19.20 -6.69 11.83
C PRO A 808 -20.25 -6.93 12.92
N GLU A 809 -21.51 -7.23 12.54
CA GLU A 809 -22.68 -7.43 13.42
C GLU A 809 -22.62 -8.65 14.37
N LEU A 810 -21.49 -8.91 15.00
CA LEU A 810 -21.38 -9.75 16.19
C LEU A 810 -20.99 -8.85 17.36
N ALA A 811 -22.04 -8.22 17.92
CA ALA A 811 -22.03 -7.34 19.10
C ALA A 811 -21.07 -6.14 19.01
N ALA A 812 -21.47 -5.10 18.27
CA ALA A 812 -20.90 -3.76 18.45
C ALA A 812 -21.31 -3.20 19.82
N SER A 813 -20.66 -3.67 20.89
CA SER A 813 -20.76 -2.99 22.18
C SER A 813 -20.13 -1.61 22.00
N TYR A 814 -20.92 -0.56 22.18
CA TYR A 814 -20.36 0.75 22.49
C TYR A 814 -19.24 0.55 23.51
N HIS A 815 -18.04 1.02 23.19
CA HIS A 815 -16.94 1.00 24.13
C HIS A 815 -16.79 2.38 24.75
N GLU A 816 -16.45 2.38 26.01
CA GLU A 816 -16.19 3.62 26.72
C GLU A 816 -14.81 4.14 26.32
N ASP A 817 -14.71 5.46 26.10
CA ASP A 817 -13.45 6.17 25.86
C ASP A 817 -13.24 7.31 26.88
N GLY A 818 -11.96 7.59 27.11
CA GLY A 818 -11.50 8.72 27.91
C GLY A 818 -11.58 8.52 29.40
N ALA A 819 -11.16 9.52 30.16
CA ALA A 819 -11.28 9.56 31.62
C ALA A 819 -11.68 10.98 32.03
N MET A 820 -12.43 11.10 33.12
CA MET A 820 -12.86 12.38 33.69
C MET A 820 -12.74 12.35 35.21
N SER A 821 -12.26 13.45 35.80
CA SER A 821 -12.23 13.65 37.25
C SER A 821 -13.65 13.78 37.83
N GLU A 822 -13.82 13.55 39.13
CA GLU A 822 -15.14 13.61 39.78
C GLU A 822 -15.82 14.99 39.62
N ASP A 823 -15.03 16.06 39.66
CA ASP A 823 -15.49 17.44 39.46
C ASP A 823 -15.67 17.83 37.99
N GLY A 824 -15.32 16.95 37.04
CA GLY A 824 -15.42 17.19 35.61
C GLY A 824 -14.39 18.16 35.03
N LYS A 825 -13.45 18.68 35.84
CA LYS A 825 -12.50 19.72 35.40
C LYS A 825 -11.31 19.18 34.63
N VAL A 826 -10.89 17.95 34.90
CA VAL A 826 -9.81 17.26 34.20
C VAL A 826 -10.39 16.11 33.40
N TRP A 827 -10.13 16.07 32.11
CA TRP A 827 -10.55 14.95 31.28
C TRP A 827 -9.57 14.67 30.14
N GLY A 828 -9.66 13.48 29.54
CA GLY A 828 -8.93 13.17 28.33
C GLY A 828 -9.63 12.12 27.47
N THR A 829 -9.26 12.03 26.20
CA THR A 829 -9.89 11.16 25.20
C THR A 829 -8.90 10.76 24.10
N TYR A 830 -9.15 9.63 23.47
CA TYR A 830 -8.47 9.25 22.22
C TYR A 830 -9.10 9.85 20.96
N VAL A 831 -10.30 10.42 21.09
CA VAL A 831 -11.07 10.96 19.97
C VAL A 831 -10.52 12.31 19.53
N HIS A 832 -9.84 12.32 18.39
CA HIS A 832 -9.51 13.55 17.66
C HIS A 832 -10.76 14.15 17.02
N GLY A 833 -10.75 15.47 16.84
CA GLY A 833 -11.92 16.23 16.39
C GLY A 833 -13.00 16.42 17.45
N ILE A 834 -12.77 16.01 18.71
CA ILE A 834 -13.81 16.05 19.75
C ILE A 834 -14.39 17.47 19.96
N LEU A 835 -13.57 18.52 19.85
CA LEU A 835 -14.01 19.92 19.95
C LEU A 835 -14.67 20.46 18.65
N HIS A 836 -14.70 19.68 17.56
CA HIS A 836 -15.46 20.05 16.36
C HIS A 836 -16.97 19.86 16.57
N ASN A 837 -17.36 19.04 17.56
CA ASN A 837 -18.74 18.85 17.96
C ASN A 837 -19.28 20.11 18.66
N ASP A 838 -20.12 20.88 17.95
CA ASP A 838 -20.58 22.21 18.37
C ASP A 838 -21.20 22.22 19.78
N GLU A 839 -22.08 21.25 20.07
CA GLU A 839 -22.80 21.20 21.35
C GLU A 839 -21.87 20.86 22.52
N LEU A 840 -20.97 19.90 22.34
CA LEU A 840 -19.98 19.54 23.36
C LEU A 840 -19.01 20.69 23.60
N ARG A 841 -18.45 21.29 22.53
CA ARG A 841 -17.54 22.43 22.63
C ARG A 841 -18.17 23.59 23.38
N ARG A 842 -19.41 23.97 23.01
CA ARG A 842 -20.11 25.08 23.67
C ARG A 842 -20.42 24.77 25.13
N THR A 843 -20.84 23.54 25.44
CA THR A 843 -21.09 23.09 26.81
C THR A 843 -19.82 23.22 27.65
N TRP A 844 -18.70 22.69 27.15
CA TRP A 844 -17.41 22.79 27.82
C TRP A 844 -16.96 24.25 28.04
N ILE A 845 -17.08 25.14 27.04
CA ILE A 845 -16.75 26.56 27.22
C ILE A 845 -17.65 27.21 28.27
N ASN A 846 -18.96 26.91 28.28
CA ASN A 846 -19.88 27.44 29.27
C ASN A 846 -19.58 26.96 30.70
N GLU A 847 -19.03 25.77 30.86
CA GLU A 847 -18.54 25.31 32.16
C GLU A 847 -17.31 26.11 32.62
N ILE A 848 -16.39 26.48 31.72
CA ILE A 848 -15.28 27.38 32.05
C ILE A 848 -15.80 28.77 32.44
N ARG A 849 -16.82 29.28 31.74
CA ARG A 849 -17.47 30.55 32.07
C ARG A 849 -18.13 30.50 33.46
N ALA A 850 -18.76 29.38 33.80
CA ALA A 850 -19.38 29.20 35.11
C ALA A 850 -18.35 29.22 36.24
N ASP A 851 -17.15 28.67 36.03
CA ASP A 851 -16.04 28.77 37.00
C ASP A 851 -15.58 30.21 37.25
N GLN A 852 -15.87 31.13 36.31
CA GLN A 852 -15.59 32.57 36.39
C GLN A 852 -16.82 33.41 36.81
N ASP A 853 -17.91 32.75 37.26
CA ASP A 853 -19.20 33.38 37.57
C ASP A 853 -19.83 34.14 36.37
N TRP A 854 -19.48 33.77 35.14
CA TRP A 854 -20.03 34.36 33.93
C TRP A 854 -21.27 33.59 33.43
N PRO A 855 -22.29 34.30 32.90
CA PRO A 855 -23.47 33.63 32.36
C PRO A 855 -23.11 32.78 31.13
N PRO A 856 -23.83 31.65 30.92
CA PRO A 856 -23.65 30.83 29.73
C PRO A 856 -24.06 31.61 28.48
N LEU A 857 -23.39 31.33 27.36
CA LEU A 857 -23.75 31.86 26.05
C LEU A 857 -24.31 30.73 25.17
N GLU A 858 -25.25 31.08 24.30
CA GLU A 858 -25.75 30.15 23.29
C GLU A 858 -24.67 29.85 22.25
N GLY A 859 -24.65 28.61 21.75
CA GLY A 859 -23.73 28.18 20.69
C GLY A 859 -24.11 28.77 19.35
N GLN A 860 -23.62 29.97 19.06
CA GLN A 860 -23.85 30.64 17.77
C GLN A 860 -22.96 30.09 16.66
N LEU A 861 -21.76 29.60 16.99
CA LEU A 861 -20.84 29.04 16.00
C LEU A 861 -21.25 27.61 15.63
N ARG A 862 -21.65 27.44 14.36
CA ARG A 862 -21.81 26.12 13.72
C ARG A 862 -20.60 25.86 12.84
N PHE A 863 -19.56 25.24 13.39
CA PHE A 863 -18.25 25.19 12.75
C PHE A 863 -18.29 24.45 11.40
N HIS A 864 -18.98 23.30 11.35
CA HIS A 864 -19.18 22.56 10.11
C HIS A 864 -19.90 23.40 9.04
N SER A 865 -20.95 24.14 9.42
CA SER A 865 -21.70 24.98 8.48
C SER A 865 -20.87 26.16 7.96
N LYS A 866 -20.03 26.75 8.82
CA LYS A 866 -19.09 27.82 8.43
C LYS A 866 -18.06 27.32 7.42
N ARG A 867 -17.55 26.09 7.62
CA ARG A 867 -16.61 25.44 6.70
C ARG A 867 -17.25 25.13 5.34
N GLU A 868 -18.48 24.63 5.32
CA GLU A 868 -19.26 24.46 4.09
C GLU A 868 -19.45 25.79 3.34
N ALA A 869 -19.82 26.85 4.05
CA ALA A 869 -19.96 28.19 3.46
C ALA A 869 -18.64 28.75 2.91
N ALA A 870 -17.50 28.39 3.53
CA ALA A 870 -16.18 28.75 3.03
C ALA A 870 -15.86 28.05 1.68
N PHE A 871 -16.24 26.78 1.52
CA PHE A 871 -16.14 26.09 0.22
C PHE A 871 -17.03 26.75 -0.83
N ASP A 872 -18.28 27.10 -0.48
CA ASP A 872 -19.20 27.78 -1.42
C ASP A 872 -18.66 29.14 -1.85
N ARG A 873 -18.16 29.94 -0.90
CA ARG A 873 -17.54 31.24 -1.18
C ARG A 873 -16.31 31.11 -2.08
N LEU A 874 -15.48 30.10 -1.85
CA LEU A 874 -14.33 29.83 -2.71
C LEU A 874 -14.77 29.45 -4.13
N ALA A 875 -15.77 28.56 -4.24
CA ALA A 875 -16.35 28.13 -5.50
C ALA A 875 -16.89 29.33 -6.30
N ASP A 876 -17.70 30.18 -5.67
CA ASP A 876 -18.28 31.37 -6.31
C ASP A 876 -17.20 32.35 -6.76
N HIS A 877 -16.20 32.58 -5.92
CA HIS A 877 -15.07 33.46 -6.25
C HIS A 877 -14.25 32.94 -7.43
N VAL A 878 -13.98 31.64 -7.51
CA VAL A 878 -13.24 31.07 -8.64
C VAL A 878 -14.12 31.01 -9.89
N ARG A 879 -15.40 30.61 -9.76
CA ARG A 879 -16.39 30.55 -10.85
C ARG A 879 -16.54 31.90 -11.56
N SER A 880 -16.50 33.01 -10.83
CA SER A 880 -16.64 34.34 -11.43
C SER A 880 -15.38 34.84 -12.16
N HIS A 881 -14.23 34.18 -11.98
CA HIS A 881 -12.93 34.63 -12.51
C HIS A 881 -12.23 33.59 -13.41
N LEU A 882 -12.81 32.40 -13.55
CA LEU A 882 -12.36 31.31 -14.40
C LEU A 882 -13.37 31.11 -15.53
N ASP A 883 -12.90 30.92 -16.76
CA ASP A 883 -13.73 30.63 -17.93
C ASP A 883 -14.31 29.21 -17.85
N MET A 884 -15.39 29.07 -17.07
CA MET A 884 -16.03 27.78 -16.83
C MET A 884 -16.59 27.15 -18.09
N ALA A 885 -17.00 27.94 -19.09
CA ALA A 885 -17.49 27.40 -20.36
C ALA A 885 -16.40 26.58 -21.07
N ARG A 886 -15.17 27.09 -21.10
CA ARG A 886 -14.02 26.35 -21.63
C ARG A 886 -13.63 25.16 -20.74
N ILE A 887 -13.77 25.29 -19.42
CA ILE A 887 -13.52 24.16 -18.50
C ILE A 887 -14.49 23.00 -18.80
N TYR A 888 -15.80 23.26 -18.94
CA TYR A 888 -16.75 22.20 -19.29
C TYR A 888 -16.46 21.63 -20.68
N ALA A 889 -16.14 22.45 -21.68
CA ALA A 889 -15.79 21.96 -23.02
C ALA A 889 -14.59 20.98 -22.99
N MET A 890 -13.58 21.26 -22.15
CA MET A 890 -12.44 20.36 -21.93
C MET A 890 -12.85 19.05 -21.23
N ILE A 891 -13.79 19.11 -20.29
CA ILE A 891 -14.29 17.92 -19.57
C ILE A 891 -15.17 17.06 -20.50
N GLU A 892 -16.01 17.68 -21.32
CA GLU A 892 -16.97 16.98 -22.19
C GLU A 892 -16.34 16.46 -23.50
N GLY A 893 -15.10 16.88 -23.82
CA GLY A 893 -14.41 16.47 -25.03
C GLY A 893 -14.91 17.15 -26.31
N SER A 894 -15.60 18.28 -26.17
CA SER A 894 -16.18 19.07 -27.28
C SER A 894 -15.21 20.10 -27.87
N ASP A 895 -13.94 20.10 -27.44
CA ASP A 895 -12.87 20.98 -27.92
C ASP A 895 -12.24 20.45 -29.25
N GLU A 896 -13.08 20.04 -30.20
CA GLU A 896 -12.67 19.91 -31.61
C GLU A 896 -12.73 21.29 -32.27
N GLY A 897 -11.62 22.03 -32.16
CA GLY A 897 -11.21 23.11 -33.05
C GLY A 897 -12.31 24.04 -33.58
N SER A 898 -12.70 25.04 -32.80
CA SER A 898 -13.38 26.22 -33.36
C SER A 898 -12.37 27.14 -34.08
N GLY A 899 -12.28 27.00 -35.40
CA GLY A 899 -11.92 28.02 -36.41
C GLY A 899 -10.48 28.56 -36.40
N ASN A 900 -9.61 28.20 -37.36
CA ASN A 900 -9.57 28.88 -38.67
C ASN A 900 -10.87 29.61 -39.06
N GLU A 901 -10.93 30.90 -38.73
CA GLU A 901 -11.29 31.98 -39.66
C GLU A 901 -10.31 33.15 -39.51
#